data_AF-A0A7J2PXW5-F1
#
_entry.id   AF-A0A7J2PXW5-F1
#
_cell.length_a   1.000
_cell.length_b   1.000
_cell.length_c   1.000
_cell.angle_alpha   90.00
_cell.angle_beta   90.00
_cell.angle_gamma   90.00
#
_symmetry.space_group_name_H-M   'P 1'
#
loop_
_entity.id
_entity.type
_entity.pdbx_description
1 polymer ?
#
loop_
_entity_poly.entity_id
_entity_poly.type
_entity_poly.pdbx_seq_one_letter_code
_entity_poly.pdbx_strand_id
1 'polypeptide(L)'
;MNLFKNIFDGMSEVSSFTKDEITEIKATIAKSKSVPIQEEEIQDYLQSKLVPLMSFDFYSNYLENIEEFIDSYLKSSVVLDKVELFFNLKSIILRELNQIIQMLQNLNSNCANIKRLLKNGKNGNTYLENLYSKTKDLLRHSNDIASIVINSLKEEKNLFSNESYLWIELNKIKNLHFKFNRIPLDLDVWNELKELKTFIISLNETDKKRPKNKILTFHLDEIYQYYLAKDEKNITVFMELIYLLYLNKIIEINKGEEFINILERKEVNENLKKFIQPLSKEFIFDKLRNILLDIEDPNYVNSLKKQRISNFLPNIVDTFIKGLERKFQEKIQDVIEAEKFEEIANYYYQQIDEFSGVFDEIEDWVLTLENYLSPYENITKPLKQIFSNLSSEIIRRKNEYLTFIKTVKDEELRVSIRKYVDEKISDINDLIRNYEDKTSVIIKEEFPQLKKVKQILNESNSEIQRIKAEVFKKLESVRSNDVDIYQIIKLWEDNFNRKRQQLTFLISLLINKLFKSFKELIDKEGFLFATITEISDQTENFEELPLNFALSSFLAEKLSEDELRERISEIESKINHLNNSLGLYQVELSKLEIILANRVKLRKGISNSDVQCTVCHKYINFAKAKIITCPFCGSTYHYL
;
A
#
# COMPACT_ATOMS: atom_id res chain seq x y z
N MET A 1 44.68 -17.12 39.59
CA MET A 1 45.01 -15.88 38.83
C MET A 1 43.75 -15.04 38.82
N ASN A 2 43.83 -13.71 38.88
CA ASN A 2 42.64 -12.88 38.80
C ASN A 2 42.37 -12.50 37.35
N LEU A 3 41.12 -12.36 36.95
CA LEU A 3 40.74 -11.83 35.65
C LEU A 3 41.05 -10.33 35.55
N PHE A 4 40.98 -9.62 36.69
CA PHE A 4 41.38 -8.22 36.81
C PHE A 4 41.96 -7.93 38.21
N LYS A 5 42.70 -6.83 38.37
CA LYS A 5 43.42 -6.50 39.62
C LYS A 5 44.45 -7.58 39.99
N ASN A 6 45.27 -8.00 39.05
CA ASN A 6 46.40 -8.88 39.35
C ASN A 6 47.50 -8.10 40.08
N ILE A 7 48.18 -8.81 40.99
CA ILE A 7 49.42 -8.34 41.62
C ILE A 7 50.52 -9.27 41.12
N PHE A 8 51.42 -8.77 40.28
CA PHE A 8 52.48 -9.57 39.67
C PHE A 8 53.70 -9.56 40.60
N ASP A 9 53.96 -10.68 41.27
CA ASP A 9 55.11 -10.87 42.18
C ASP A 9 55.22 -9.79 43.28
N GLY A 10 54.08 -9.42 43.88
CA GLY A 10 54.01 -8.40 44.94
C GLY A 10 54.13 -6.95 44.45
N MET A 11 54.35 -6.72 43.16
CA MET A 11 54.40 -5.39 42.54
C MET A 11 53.13 -5.10 41.75
N SER A 12 52.49 -3.97 42.07
CA SER A 12 51.37 -3.44 41.28
C SER A 12 51.83 -2.55 40.12
N GLU A 13 53.10 -2.13 40.11
CA GLU A 13 53.66 -1.23 39.11
C GLU A 13 55.18 -1.43 39.00
N VAL A 14 55.71 -1.44 37.77
CA VAL A 14 57.15 -1.33 37.50
C VAL A 14 57.40 0.09 37.03
N SER A 15 58.10 0.89 37.82
CA SER A 15 58.47 2.26 37.44
C SER A 15 59.65 2.28 36.47
N SER A 16 59.68 3.29 35.60
CA SER A 16 60.89 3.62 34.86
C SER A 16 61.97 4.13 35.83
N PHE A 17 63.24 3.78 35.58
CA PHE A 17 64.34 4.28 36.40
C PHE A 17 64.42 5.80 36.34
N THR A 18 64.54 6.41 37.51
CA THR A 18 64.82 7.83 37.69
C THR A 18 66.23 8.19 37.21
N LYS A 19 66.49 9.49 37.00
CA LYS A 19 67.83 9.97 36.62
C LYS A 19 68.89 9.61 37.65
N ASP A 20 68.54 9.62 38.93
CA ASP A 20 69.45 9.31 40.03
C ASP A 20 69.78 7.82 40.07
N GLU A 21 68.78 6.95 39.92
CA GLU A 21 68.99 5.49 39.81
C GLU A 21 69.83 5.13 38.59
N ILE A 22 69.58 5.75 37.44
CA ILE A 22 70.41 5.58 36.25
C ILE A 22 71.87 5.99 36.53
N THR A 23 72.08 7.04 37.32
CA THR A 23 73.43 7.54 37.67
C THR A 23 74.13 6.63 38.68
N GLU A 24 73.40 6.10 39.67
CA GLU A 24 73.86 5.07 40.60
C GLU A 24 74.27 3.80 39.85
N ILE A 25 73.41 3.29 38.97
CA ILE A 25 73.68 2.10 38.15
C ILE A 25 74.93 2.34 37.27
N LYS A 26 75.08 3.51 36.65
CA LYS A 26 76.30 3.88 35.91
C LYS A 26 77.55 3.84 36.78
N ALA A 27 77.49 4.42 37.99
CA ALA A 27 78.65 4.49 38.88
C ALA A 27 79.07 3.10 39.36
N THR A 28 78.11 2.24 39.70
CA THR A 28 78.36 0.86 40.14
C THR A 28 78.92 -0.01 39.01
N ILE A 29 78.38 0.13 37.79
CA ILE A 29 78.91 -0.55 36.58
C ILE A 29 80.30 -0.01 36.19
N ALA A 30 80.59 1.27 36.43
CA ALA A 30 81.92 1.85 36.16
C ALA A 30 82.99 1.39 37.16
N LYS A 31 82.64 1.30 38.45
CA LYS A 31 83.54 0.77 39.51
C LYS A 31 83.93 -0.69 39.28
N SER A 32 83.02 -1.49 38.73
CA SER A 32 83.27 -2.90 38.40
C SER A 32 84.13 -3.11 37.14
N LYS A 33 84.34 -2.08 36.30
CA LYS A 33 85.32 -2.12 35.20
C LYS A 33 86.77 -1.90 35.63
N SER A 34 87.01 -1.35 36.83
CA SER A 34 88.35 -1.02 37.35
C SER A 34 89.02 -2.12 38.18
N VAL A 35 88.31 -3.22 38.45
CA VAL A 35 88.77 -4.39 39.22
C VAL A 35 88.33 -5.63 38.43
N PRO A 36 89.09 -6.74 38.37
CA PRO A 36 88.66 -7.97 37.69
C PRO A 36 87.56 -8.64 38.52
N ILE A 37 86.38 -8.05 38.49
CA ILE A 37 85.17 -8.61 39.06
C ILE A 37 84.61 -9.63 38.07
N GLN A 38 84.24 -10.80 38.57
CA GLN A 38 83.64 -11.88 37.78
C GLN A 38 82.29 -11.41 37.21
N GLU A 39 81.97 -11.79 35.96
CA GLU A 39 80.72 -11.42 35.28
C GLU A 39 79.45 -11.74 36.10
N GLU A 40 79.55 -12.69 37.03
CA GLU A 40 78.50 -13.11 37.97
C GLU A 40 78.06 -11.99 38.93
N GLU A 41 78.96 -11.20 39.54
CA GLU A 41 78.56 -10.14 40.49
C GLU A 41 77.79 -8.99 39.81
N ILE A 42 78.14 -8.67 38.55
CA ILE A 42 77.42 -7.68 37.75
C ILE A 42 76.04 -8.23 37.38
N GLN A 43 75.95 -9.52 37.06
CA GLN A 43 74.70 -10.18 36.75
C GLN A 43 73.76 -10.23 37.97
N ASP A 44 74.26 -10.55 39.16
CA ASP A 44 73.48 -10.57 40.40
C ASP A 44 72.98 -9.17 40.79
N TYR A 45 73.83 -8.15 40.63
CA TYR A 45 73.42 -6.75 40.84
C TYR A 45 72.32 -6.32 39.85
N LEU A 46 72.46 -6.68 38.57
CA LEU A 46 71.44 -6.39 37.55
C LEU A 46 70.14 -7.14 37.81
N GLN A 47 70.20 -8.38 38.29
CA GLN A 47 69.04 -9.16 38.73
C GLN A 47 68.37 -8.55 39.96
N SER A 48 69.12 -7.95 40.89
CA SER A 48 68.53 -7.25 42.04
C SER A 48 67.82 -5.93 41.67
N LYS A 49 68.21 -5.31 40.54
CA LYS A 49 67.66 -4.00 40.09
C LYS A 49 66.61 -4.15 38.99
N LEU A 50 66.66 -5.21 38.20
CA LEU A 50 65.69 -5.55 37.17
C LEU A 50 64.96 -6.83 37.62
N VAL A 51 63.66 -6.68 37.86
CA VAL A 51 62.67 -7.67 38.33
C VAL A 51 63.07 -9.15 38.11
N PRO A 52 62.85 -10.06 39.09
CA PRO A 52 63.16 -11.49 38.94
C PRO A 52 62.52 -12.12 37.68
N LEU A 53 63.25 -13.03 37.04
CA LEU A 53 62.80 -13.79 35.86
C LEU A 53 61.46 -14.53 36.06
N MET A 54 61.14 -14.91 37.30
CA MET A 54 59.89 -15.56 37.70
C MET A 54 58.65 -14.72 37.36
N SER A 55 58.76 -13.39 37.25
CA SER A 55 57.66 -12.49 36.89
C SER A 55 57.15 -12.69 35.45
N PHE A 56 58.00 -13.10 34.51
CA PHE A 56 57.61 -13.26 33.10
C PHE A 56 56.71 -14.45 32.83
N ASP A 57 56.90 -15.55 33.56
CA ASP A 57 56.05 -16.72 33.44
C ASP A 57 54.61 -16.38 33.88
N PHE A 58 54.44 -15.48 34.87
CA PHE A 58 53.12 -14.97 35.24
C PHE A 58 52.47 -14.13 34.14
N TYR A 59 53.23 -13.25 33.47
CA TYR A 59 52.71 -12.48 32.34
C TYR A 59 52.33 -13.39 31.17
N SER A 60 53.20 -14.34 30.79
CA SER A 60 52.91 -15.30 29.70
C SER A 60 51.67 -16.13 30.02
N ASN A 61 51.60 -16.72 31.22
CA ASN A 61 50.45 -17.50 31.65
C ASN A 61 49.17 -16.66 31.66
N TYR A 62 49.22 -15.41 32.11
CA TYR A 62 48.05 -14.54 32.07
C TYR A 62 47.59 -14.27 30.64
N LEU A 63 48.52 -13.94 29.73
CA LEU A 63 48.22 -13.63 28.33
C LEU A 63 47.64 -14.84 27.59
N GLU A 64 48.17 -16.04 27.82
CA GLU A 64 47.64 -17.29 27.25
C GLU A 64 46.21 -17.56 27.73
N ASN A 65 45.97 -17.47 29.05
CA ASN A 65 44.64 -17.74 29.61
C ASN A 65 43.61 -16.65 29.23
N ILE A 66 43.99 -15.36 29.17
CA ILE A 66 43.06 -14.29 28.78
C ILE A 66 42.73 -14.35 27.29
N GLU A 67 43.68 -14.74 26.45
CA GLU A 67 43.45 -14.98 25.03
C GLU A 67 42.48 -16.14 24.82
N GLU A 68 42.70 -17.28 25.49
CA GLU A 68 41.79 -18.42 25.46
C GLU A 68 40.39 -18.05 25.99
N PHE A 69 40.30 -17.26 27.05
CA PHE A 69 39.03 -16.76 27.57
C PHE A 69 38.29 -15.88 26.57
N ILE A 70 39.00 -14.94 25.93
CA ILE A 70 38.42 -14.04 24.92
C ILE A 70 37.91 -14.86 23.73
N ASP A 71 38.71 -15.78 23.21
CA ASP A 71 38.37 -16.57 22.03
C ASP A 71 37.23 -17.55 22.30
N SER A 72 37.24 -18.21 23.45
CA SER A 72 36.25 -19.24 23.80
C SER A 72 34.90 -18.65 24.20
N TYR A 73 34.88 -17.48 24.87
CA TYR A 73 33.66 -16.96 25.48
C TYR A 73 33.21 -15.62 24.90
N LEU A 74 34.12 -14.67 24.70
CA LEU A 74 33.77 -13.33 24.21
C LEU A 74 33.68 -13.25 22.68
N LYS A 75 34.28 -14.20 21.95
CA LYS A 75 34.15 -14.38 20.49
C LYS A 75 33.39 -15.65 20.09
N SER A 76 32.70 -16.29 21.02
CA SER A 76 31.91 -17.49 20.72
C SER A 76 30.84 -17.19 19.66
N SER A 77 30.40 -18.22 18.92
CA SER A 77 29.29 -18.11 17.96
C SER A 77 27.99 -17.56 18.57
N VAL A 78 27.81 -17.72 19.89
CA VAL A 78 26.68 -17.19 20.66
C VAL A 78 26.76 -15.67 20.85
N VAL A 79 27.96 -15.09 20.79
CA VAL A 79 28.26 -13.68 21.08
C VAL A 79 28.70 -12.89 19.84
N LEU A 80 29.12 -13.58 18.77
CA LEU A 80 29.68 -13.02 17.53
C LEU A 80 28.78 -11.97 16.85
N ASP A 81 27.46 -12.15 16.88
CA ASP A 81 26.50 -11.21 16.27
C ASP A 81 26.17 -10.02 17.19
N LYS A 82 26.68 -9.98 18.41
CA LYS A 82 26.31 -9.02 19.47
C LYS A 82 27.53 -8.32 20.05
N VAL A 83 28.24 -7.59 19.19
CA VAL A 83 29.51 -6.91 19.51
C VAL A 83 29.42 -5.96 20.71
N GLU A 84 28.23 -5.42 20.98
CA GLU A 84 27.96 -4.47 22.07
C GLU A 84 27.85 -5.12 23.45
N LEU A 85 27.77 -6.45 23.54
CA LEU A 85 27.72 -7.14 24.82
C LEU A 85 29.04 -7.03 25.57
N PHE A 86 28.93 -7.08 26.91
CA PHE A 86 30.05 -7.16 27.84
C PHE A 86 30.98 -5.94 27.82
N PHE A 87 30.44 -4.74 27.59
CA PHE A 87 31.24 -3.51 27.52
C PHE A 87 32.08 -3.27 28.79
N ASN A 88 31.51 -3.44 29.98
CA ASN A 88 32.23 -3.19 31.23
C ASN A 88 33.32 -4.24 31.47
N LEU A 89 33.03 -5.51 31.17
CA LEU A 89 33.97 -6.63 31.28
C LEU A 89 35.12 -6.48 30.27
N LYS A 90 34.83 -6.16 29.00
CA LYS A 90 35.86 -5.85 28.00
C LYS A 90 36.70 -4.64 28.42
N SER A 91 36.07 -3.59 28.97
CA SER A 91 36.76 -2.41 29.45
C SER A 91 37.72 -2.71 30.61
N ILE A 92 37.33 -3.58 31.55
CA ILE A 92 38.20 -3.94 32.68
C ILE A 92 39.38 -4.82 32.23
N ILE A 93 39.14 -5.76 31.32
CA ILE A 93 40.18 -6.60 30.71
C ILE A 93 41.18 -5.72 29.96
N LEU A 94 40.68 -4.77 29.18
CA LEU A 94 41.53 -3.82 28.46
C LEU A 94 42.36 -2.95 29.41
N ARG A 95 41.77 -2.49 30.52
CA ARG A 95 42.50 -1.74 31.54
C ARG A 95 43.64 -2.56 32.15
N GLU A 96 43.38 -3.84 32.44
CA GLU A 96 44.39 -4.77 32.96
C GLU A 96 45.51 -5.00 31.93
N LEU A 97 45.16 -5.24 30.66
CA LEU A 97 46.14 -5.41 29.57
C LEU A 97 47.00 -4.14 29.40
N ASN A 98 46.40 -2.95 29.49
CA ASN A 98 47.13 -1.69 29.40
C ASN A 98 48.12 -1.49 30.57
N GLN A 99 47.75 -1.94 31.78
CA GLN A 99 48.67 -1.94 32.91
C GLN A 99 49.86 -2.88 32.66
N ILE A 100 49.61 -4.09 32.17
CA ILE A 100 50.67 -5.04 31.80
C ILE A 100 51.57 -4.45 30.70
N ILE A 101 50.98 -3.85 29.66
CA ILE A 101 51.72 -3.17 28.58
C ILE A 101 52.61 -2.08 29.15
N GLN A 102 52.11 -1.23 30.06
CA GLN A 102 52.89 -0.17 30.69
C GLN A 102 54.04 -0.73 31.54
N MET A 103 53.81 -1.79 32.33
CA MET A 103 54.85 -2.45 33.11
C MET A 103 55.95 -3.03 32.21
N LEU A 104 55.57 -3.73 31.14
CA LEU A 104 56.50 -4.28 30.16
C LEU A 104 57.26 -3.18 29.40
N GLN A 105 56.62 -2.05 29.08
CA GLN A 105 57.26 -0.90 28.44
C GLN A 105 58.32 -0.26 29.36
N ASN A 106 58.00 -0.06 30.64
CA ASN A 106 58.94 0.46 31.63
C ASN A 106 60.12 -0.50 31.81
N LEU A 107 59.87 -1.80 31.94
CA LEU A 107 60.91 -2.82 32.06
C LEU A 107 61.79 -2.86 30.81
N ASN A 108 61.20 -2.85 29.62
CA ASN A 108 61.92 -2.84 28.34
C ASN A 108 62.80 -1.59 28.19
N SER A 109 62.30 -0.43 28.64
CA SER A 109 63.03 0.83 28.65
C SER A 109 64.21 0.81 29.63
N ASN A 110 63.99 0.26 30.83
CA ASN A 110 65.02 0.06 31.84
C ASN A 110 66.14 -0.87 31.33
N CYS A 111 65.78 -1.98 30.66
CA CYS A 111 66.72 -2.88 30.00
C CYS A 111 67.52 -2.17 28.90
N ALA A 112 66.85 -1.42 28.03
CA ALA A 112 67.50 -0.67 26.94
C ALA A 112 68.47 0.40 27.46
N ASN A 113 68.09 1.10 28.53
CA ASN A 113 68.93 2.11 29.17
C ASN A 113 70.21 1.47 29.74
N ILE A 114 70.10 0.38 30.49
CA ILE A 114 71.27 -0.34 31.03
C ILE A 114 72.14 -0.94 29.91
N LYS A 115 71.52 -1.54 28.89
CA LYS A 115 72.21 -2.09 27.71
C LYS A 115 73.06 -1.03 26.99
N ARG A 116 72.57 0.21 26.87
CA ARG A 116 73.38 1.34 26.33
C ARG A 116 74.61 1.65 27.16
N LEU A 117 74.57 1.46 28.48
CA LEU A 117 75.70 1.72 29.38
C LEU A 117 76.77 0.63 29.30
N LEU A 118 76.35 -0.61 29.07
CA LEU A 118 77.24 -1.78 28.96
C LEU A 118 77.89 -1.93 27.59
N LYS A 119 77.31 -1.37 26.50
CA LYS A 119 77.92 -1.33 25.15
C LYS A 119 79.32 -0.70 25.08
N ASN A 120 79.76 0.00 26.12
CA ASN A 120 81.12 0.52 26.28
C ASN A 120 82.11 -0.51 26.87
N GLY A 121 81.77 -1.80 26.94
CA GLY A 121 82.62 -2.90 27.38
C GLY A 121 82.47 -4.08 26.41
N LYS A 122 83.57 -4.78 26.10
CA LYS A 122 83.53 -5.96 25.23
C LYS A 122 82.74 -7.06 25.95
N ASN A 123 81.79 -7.66 25.23
CA ASN A 123 80.82 -8.70 25.61
C ASN A 123 79.50 -8.14 26.19
N GLY A 124 78.44 -8.24 25.39
CA GLY A 124 77.08 -7.95 25.82
C GLY A 124 76.63 -8.96 26.87
N ASN A 125 75.98 -8.47 27.92
CA ASN A 125 75.44 -9.31 28.99
C ASN A 125 74.24 -10.12 28.44
N THR A 126 74.38 -11.46 28.40
CA THR A 126 73.38 -12.39 27.85
C THR A 126 72.07 -12.36 28.62
N TYR A 127 72.12 -12.12 29.93
CA TYR A 127 70.93 -11.96 30.77
C TYR A 127 70.09 -10.75 30.32
N LEU A 128 70.70 -9.58 30.07
CA LEU A 128 69.99 -8.39 29.58
C LEU A 128 69.45 -8.55 28.16
N GLU A 129 70.17 -9.24 27.27
CA GLU A 129 69.68 -9.52 25.91
C GLU A 129 68.44 -10.42 25.94
N ASN A 130 68.48 -11.48 26.75
CA ASN A 130 67.36 -12.39 26.94
C ASN A 130 66.16 -11.68 27.58
N LEU A 131 66.39 -10.86 28.61
CA LEU A 131 65.38 -10.07 29.29
C LEU A 131 64.70 -9.07 28.33
N TYR A 132 65.50 -8.36 27.53
CA TYR A 132 65.03 -7.42 26.53
C TYR A 132 64.20 -8.11 25.44
N SER A 133 64.66 -9.26 24.92
CA SER A 133 63.90 -10.04 23.93
C SER A 133 62.57 -10.52 24.48
N LYS A 134 62.57 -11.19 25.65
CA LYS A 134 61.34 -11.70 26.29
C LYS A 134 60.32 -10.61 26.57
N THR A 135 60.77 -9.47 27.11
CA THR A 135 59.88 -8.33 27.38
C THR A 135 59.28 -7.77 26.09
N LYS A 136 60.05 -7.74 25.00
CA LYS A 136 59.57 -7.29 23.68
C LYS A 136 58.55 -8.26 23.09
N ASP A 137 58.76 -9.56 23.22
CA ASP A 137 57.83 -10.58 22.73
C ASP A 137 56.50 -10.54 23.48
N LEU A 138 56.54 -10.46 24.82
CA LEU A 138 55.34 -10.29 25.65
C LEU A 138 54.64 -8.96 25.38
N LEU A 139 55.41 -7.87 25.19
CA LEU A 139 54.82 -6.58 24.82
C LEU A 139 54.06 -6.66 23.50
N ARG A 140 54.60 -7.36 22.51
CA ARG A 140 53.91 -7.59 21.23
C ARG A 140 52.62 -8.39 21.46
N HIS A 141 52.70 -9.51 22.15
CA HIS A 141 51.55 -10.38 22.44
C HIS A 141 50.44 -9.63 23.20
N SER A 142 50.78 -8.87 24.24
CA SER A 142 49.83 -8.03 24.97
C SER A 142 49.17 -6.97 24.11
N ASN A 143 49.92 -6.30 23.22
CA ASN A 143 49.37 -5.32 22.29
C ASN A 143 48.43 -5.96 21.25
N ASP A 144 48.76 -7.16 20.79
CA ASP A 144 47.92 -7.91 19.85
C ASP A 144 46.56 -8.26 20.51
N ILE A 145 46.57 -8.79 21.74
CA ILE A 145 45.35 -9.08 22.51
C ILE A 145 44.57 -7.79 22.82
N ALA A 146 45.24 -6.72 23.29
CA ALA A 146 44.58 -5.46 23.60
C ALA A 146 43.89 -4.85 22.37
N SER A 147 44.53 -4.94 21.20
CA SER A 147 43.95 -4.48 19.92
C SER A 147 42.66 -5.23 19.58
N ILE A 148 42.63 -6.55 19.80
CA ILE A 148 41.42 -7.37 19.62
C ILE A 148 40.29 -6.86 20.52
N VAL A 149 40.57 -6.62 21.81
CA VAL A 149 39.56 -6.17 22.77
C VAL A 149 39.06 -4.77 22.40
N ILE A 150 39.97 -3.83 22.09
CA ILE A 150 39.64 -2.45 21.65
C ILE A 150 38.72 -2.47 20.43
N ASN A 151 39.04 -3.27 19.41
CA ASN A 151 38.25 -3.35 18.20
C ASN A 151 36.83 -3.91 18.43
N SER A 152 36.63 -4.66 19.52
CA SER A 152 35.33 -5.21 19.93
C SER A 152 34.58 -4.36 20.96
N LEU A 153 35.12 -3.20 21.34
CA LEU A 153 34.59 -2.35 22.40
C LEU A 153 33.57 -1.36 21.83
N LYS A 154 32.29 -1.69 21.96
CA LYS A 154 31.17 -0.81 21.58
C LYS A 154 30.21 -0.67 22.75
N GLU A 155 29.94 0.57 23.12
CA GLU A 155 28.98 0.89 24.19
C GLU A 155 27.58 1.03 23.59
N GLU A 156 26.63 0.21 24.07
CA GLU A 156 25.22 0.42 23.80
C GLU A 156 24.68 1.47 24.78
N LYS A 157 24.24 2.61 24.24
CA LYS A 157 23.76 3.76 25.02
C LYS A 157 22.31 3.60 25.45
N ASN A 158 21.54 2.83 24.68
CA ASN A 158 20.12 2.66 24.92
C ASN A 158 19.88 1.46 25.84
N LEU A 159 19.28 1.71 27.02
CA LEU A 159 19.00 0.66 28.00
C LEU A 159 18.08 -0.45 27.45
N PHE A 160 17.18 -0.10 26.52
CA PHE A 160 16.26 -1.03 25.87
C PHE A 160 16.91 -1.95 24.82
N SER A 161 18.13 -1.62 24.37
CA SER A 161 18.91 -2.43 23.43
C SER A 161 19.97 -3.26 24.14
N ASN A 162 20.35 -2.90 25.37
CA ASN A 162 21.36 -3.62 26.13
C ASN A 162 20.78 -4.91 26.75
N GLU A 163 20.91 -6.02 26.03
CA GLU A 163 20.37 -7.31 26.47
C GLU A 163 20.94 -7.78 27.82
N SER A 164 22.23 -7.57 28.07
CA SER A 164 22.85 -7.97 29.33
C SER A 164 22.21 -7.24 30.51
N TYR A 165 22.01 -5.93 30.37
CA TYR A 165 21.32 -5.09 31.36
C TYR A 165 19.88 -5.55 31.57
N LEU A 166 19.13 -5.77 30.48
CA LEU A 166 17.75 -6.25 30.56
C LEU A 166 17.64 -7.60 31.27
N TRP A 167 18.51 -8.55 30.91
CA TRP A 167 18.53 -9.86 31.54
C TRP A 167 18.85 -9.75 33.04
N ILE A 168 19.84 -8.94 33.42
CA ILE A 168 20.24 -8.75 34.82
C ILE A 168 19.10 -8.15 35.64
N GLU A 169 18.55 -7.01 35.22
CA GLU A 169 17.52 -6.31 35.99
C GLU A 169 16.21 -7.10 36.07
N LEU A 170 15.78 -7.73 34.97
CA LEU A 170 14.57 -8.56 34.97
C LEU A 170 14.73 -9.77 35.90
N ASN A 171 15.89 -10.45 35.89
CA ASN A 171 16.09 -11.61 36.76
C ASN A 171 16.32 -11.22 38.23
N LYS A 172 16.81 -10.01 38.52
CA LYS A 172 16.81 -9.45 39.89
C LYS A 172 15.38 -9.27 40.41
N ILE A 173 14.49 -8.70 39.59
CA ILE A 173 13.09 -8.49 39.98
C ILE A 173 12.34 -9.82 40.12
N LYS A 174 12.51 -10.75 39.17
CA LYS A 174 11.85 -12.07 39.23
C LYS A 174 12.35 -12.94 40.37
N ASN A 175 13.61 -12.73 40.76
CA ASN A 175 14.32 -13.46 41.81
C ASN A 175 14.17 -14.99 41.71
N LEU A 176 14.29 -15.54 40.49
CA LEU A 176 14.13 -16.97 40.25
C LEU A 176 15.34 -17.77 40.77
N HIS A 177 15.12 -19.06 41.03
CA HIS A 177 16.19 -20.01 41.30
C HIS A 177 16.94 -20.34 40.00
N PHE A 178 18.25 -20.22 40.05
CA PHE A 178 19.17 -20.71 39.04
C PHE A 178 19.84 -21.98 39.52
N LYS A 179 20.22 -22.85 38.58
CA LYS A 179 21.12 -23.97 38.82
C LYS A 179 22.52 -23.62 38.32
N PHE A 180 23.51 -24.06 39.08
CA PHE A 180 24.92 -23.92 38.77
C PHE A 180 25.48 -25.26 38.31
N ASN A 181 25.85 -25.33 37.03
CA ASN A 181 26.48 -26.50 36.43
C ASN A 181 27.98 -26.51 36.72
N ARG A 182 28.66 -27.60 36.33
CA ARG A 182 30.11 -27.72 36.53
C ARG A 182 30.86 -26.68 35.69
N ILE A 183 31.71 -25.88 36.32
CA ILE A 183 32.60 -24.94 35.63
C ILE A 183 33.66 -25.73 34.81
N PRO A 184 33.85 -25.39 33.52
CA PRO A 184 34.96 -25.87 32.70
C PRO A 184 36.34 -25.59 33.34
N LEU A 185 37.35 -26.41 33.04
CA LEU A 185 38.67 -26.31 33.69
C LEU A 185 39.40 -25.01 33.34
N ASP A 186 39.24 -24.55 32.10
CA ASP A 186 39.75 -23.29 31.56
C ASP A 186 39.11 -22.05 32.21
N LEU A 187 37.90 -22.16 32.75
CA LEU A 187 37.29 -21.11 33.57
C LEU A 187 37.63 -21.22 35.05
N ASP A 188 37.90 -22.42 35.55
CA ASP A 188 38.31 -22.68 36.93
C ASP A 188 39.78 -22.26 37.20
N VAL A 189 40.42 -21.48 36.31
CA VAL A 189 41.72 -20.82 36.55
C VAL A 189 41.56 -19.44 37.22
N TRP A 190 40.42 -18.80 37.00
CA TRP A 190 40.11 -17.44 37.45
C TRP A 190 39.58 -17.42 38.88
N ASN A 191 40.21 -16.64 39.74
CA ASN A 191 39.88 -16.57 41.17
C ASN A 191 38.45 -16.05 41.40
N GLU A 192 37.98 -15.09 40.60
CA GLU A 192 36.63 -14.54 40.66
C GLU A 192 35.55 -15.63 40.49
N LEU A 193 35.81 -16.60 39.60
CA LEU A 193 34.91 -17.73 39.34
C LEU A 193 35.04 -18.84 40.40
N LYS A 194 36.24 -19.06 40.94
CA LYS A 194 36.43 -19.96 42.10
C LYS A 194 35.72 -19.45 43.34
N GLU A 195 35.78 -18.15 43.58
CA GLU A 195 35.09 -17.50 44.68
C GLU A 195 33.57 -17.60 44.51
N LEU A 196 33.06 -17.34 43.30
CA LEU A 196 31.64 -17.54 42.97
C LEU A 196 31.20 -18.97 43.29
N LYS A 197 31.95 -19.97 42.82
CA LYS A 197 31.70 -21.39 43.07
C LYS A 197 31.68 -21.70 44.56
N THR A 198 32.66 -21.20 45.30
CA THR A 198 32.77 -21.40 46.76
C THR A 198 31.59 -20.77 47.48
N PHE A 199 31.18 -19.57 47.09
CA PHE A 199 30.03 -18.88 47.66
C PHE A 199 28.73 -19.66 47.38
N ILE A 200 28.48 -20.09 46.14
CA ILE A 200 27.31 -20.90 45.78
C ILE A 200 27.28 -22.23 46.56
N ILE A 201 28.43 -22.89 46.71
CA ILE A 201 28.53 -24.10 47.54
C ILE A 201 28.13 -23.78 48.98
N SER A 202 28.66 -22.70 49.57
CA SER A 202 28.35 -22.29 50.95
C SER A 202 26.86 -21.98 51.18
N LEU A 203 26.17 -21.39 50.19
CA LEU A 203 24.72 -21.16 50.25
C LEU A 203 23.95 -22.49 50.37
N ASN A 204 24.42 -23.54 49.71
CA ASN A 204 23.76 -24.84 49.65
C ASN A 204 24.14 -25.79 50.80
N GLU A 205 25.24 -25.54 51.51
CA GLU A 205 25.75 -26.36 52.62
C GLU A 205 25.02 -26.14 53.95
N THR A 206 24.26 -25.05 54.09
CA THR A 206 23.51 -24.71 55.32
C THR A 206 22.41 -25.73 55.66
N ASP A 207 21.98 -26.55 54.71
CA ASP A 207 20.95 -27.57 54.89
C ASP A 207 21.54 -28.94 55.27
N LYS A 208 21.66 -29.19 56.59
CA LYS A 208 22.30 -30.37 57.21
C LYS A 208 21.68 -31.75 56.88
N LYS A 209 20.69 -31.85 55.99
CA LYS A 209 19.99 -33.10 55.61
C LYS A 209 20.00 -33.39 54.10
N ARG A 210 21.03 -33.00 53.34
CA ARG A 210 21.01 -33.16 51.87
C ARG A 210 21.94 -34.29 51.36
N PRO A 211 21.50 -35.10 50.36
CA PRO A 211 22.29 -36.17 49.74
C PRO A 211 23.36 -35.63 48.77
N LYS A 212 24.46 -36.38 48.61
CA LYS A 212 25.71 -36.01 47.89
C LYS A 212 25.60 -35.66 46.38
N ASN A 213 24.42 -35.80 45.76
CA ASN A 213 24.21 -35.62 44.30
C ASN A 213 23.21 -34.49 43.95
N LYS A 214 22.95 -33.53 44.84
CA LYS A 214 21.96 -32.48 44.58
C LYS A 214 22.59 -31.30 43.79
N ILE A 215 21.81 -30.77 42.85
CA ILE A 215 22.13 -29.63 41.99
C ILE A 215 22.39 -28.39 42.86
N LEU A 216 23.47 -27.65 42.58
CA LEU A 216 23.75 -26.37 43.24
C LEU A 216 22.77 -25.32 42.74
N THR A 217 22.08 -24.63 43.65
CA THR A 217 21.06 -23.63 43.30
C THR A 217 21.28 -22.31 44.02
N PHE A 218 20.88 -21.20 43.43
CA PHE A 218 20.99 -19.87 44.03
C PHE A 218 19.94 -18.92 43.45
N HIS A 219 19.66 -17.84 44.17
CA HIS A 219 18.91 -16.68 43.67
C HIS A 219 19.86 -15.63 43.09
N LEU A 220 19.50 -14.98 41.99
CA LEU A 220 20.35 -13.96 41.38
C LEU A 220 20.64 -12.79 42.33
N ASP A 221 19.68 -12.42 43.18
CA ASP A 221 19.87 -11.36 44.17
C ASP A 221 20.95 -11.72 45.21
N GLU A 222 21.07 -12.99 45.61
CA GLU A 222 22.14 -13.42 46.55
C GLU A 222 23.54 -13.18 45.95
N ILE A 223 23.72 -13.49 44.66
CA ILE A 223 24.97 -13.23 43.94
C ILE A 223 25.22 -11.73 43.79
N TYR A 224 24.16 -10.98 43.47
CA TYR A 224 24.25 -9.52 43.33
C TYR A 224 24.68 -8.87 44.66
N GLN A 225 24.03 -9.21 45.78
CA GLN A 225 24.38 -8.67 47.10
C GLN A 225 25.79 -9.07 47.54
N TYR A 226 26.22 -10.31 47.24
CA TYR A 226 27.58 -10.77 47.53
C TYR A 226 28.64 -9.90 46.86
N TYR A 227 28.51 -9.67 45.55
CA TYR A 227 29.47 -8.84 44.82
C TYR A 227 29.32 -7.34 45.14
N LEU A 228 28.10 -6.88 45.44
CA LEU A 228 27.87 -5.49 45.85
C LEU A 228 28.61 -5.18 47.16
N ALA A 229 28.53 -6.08 48.15
CA ALA A 229 29.23 -5.95 49.42
C ALA A 229 30.76 -6.07 49.27
N LYS A 230 31.22 -6.82 48.27
CA LYS A 230 32.65 -7.05 48.02
C LYS A 230 33.32 -5.88 47.31
N ASP A 231 32.71 -5.40 46.23
CA ASP A 231 33.31 -4.39 45.33
C ASP A 231 32.24 -3.68 44.50
N GLU A 232 31.51 -2.78 45.16
CA GLU A 232 30.43 -1.97 44.57
C GLU A 232 30.83 -1.33 43.23
N LYS A 233 32.10 -0.89 43.09
CA LYS A 233 32.58 -0.21 41.88
C LYS A 233 32.62 -1.10 40.64
N ASN A 234 32.73 -2.42 40.80
CA ASN A 234 32.83 -3.38 39.70
C ASN A 234 31.61 -4.31 39.63
N ILE A 235 30.49 -3.96 40.27
CA ILE A 235 29.28 -4.80 40.26
C ILE A 235 28.79 -5.10 38.83
N THR A 236 28.83 -4.12 37.93
CA THR A 236 28.41 -4.31 36.53
C THR A 236 29.30 -5.32 35.79
N VAL A 237 30.60 -5.31 36.06
CA VAL A 237 31.56 -6.30 35.53
C VAL A 237 31.22 -7.70 36.00
N PHE A 238 30.97 -7.87 37.31
CA PHE A 238 30.59 -9.17 37.85
C PHE A 238 29.26 -9.65 37.27
N MET A 239 28.26 -8.78 37.14
CA MET A 239 26.97 -9.18 36.57
C MET A 239 27.06 -9.50 35.07
N GLU A 240 27.91 -8.80 34.31
CA GLU A 240 28.23 -9.18 32.92
C GLU A 240 28.93 -10.55 32.85
N LEU A 241 29.82 -10.86 33.80
CA LEU A 241 30.44 -12.18 33.92
C LEU A 241 29.39 -13.26 34.25
N ILE A 242 28.44 -12.98 35.14
CA ILE A 242 27.31 -13.90 35.42
C ILE A 242 26.45 -14.12 34.16
N TYR A 243 26.16 -13.06 33.40
CA TYR A 243 25.42 -13.17 32.15
C TYR A 243 26.19 -14.00 31.10
N LEU A 244 27.52 -13.86 31.04
CA LEU A 244 28.38 -14.69 30.18
C LEU A 244 28.28 -16.18 30.56
N LEU A 245 28.33 -16.51 31.85
CA LEU A 245 28.14 -17.88 32.33
C LEU A 245 26.75 -18.42 31.98
N TYR A 246 25.73 -17.56 31.98
CA TYR A 246 24.38 -17.93 31.56
C TYR A 246 24.30 -18.27 30.06
N LEU A 247 24.86 -17.42 29.18
CA LEU A 247 24.90 -17.70 27.74
C LEU A 247 25.63 -19.01 27.41
N ASN A 248 26.64 -19.36 28.20
CA ASN A 248 27.41 -20.58 28.07
C ASN A 248 26.82 -21.79 28.82
N LYS A 249 25.58 -21.68 29.32
CA LYS A 249 24.85 -22.77 30.02
C LYS A 249 25.56 -23.30 31.27
N ILE A 250 26.45 -22.51 31.87
CA ILE A 250 27.05 -22.81 33.17
C ILE A 250 26.04 -22.43 34.27
N ILE A 251 25.31 -21.34 34.06
CA ILE A 251 24.16 -20.94 34.86
C ILE A 251 22.90 -21.15 34.02
N GLU A 252 21.87 -21.77 34.58
CA GLU A 252 20.59 -21.97 33.88
C GLU A 252 19.42 -21.76 34.85
N ILE A 253 18.25 -21.37 34.34
CA ILE A 253 17.05 -21.25 35.16
C ILE A 253 16.64 -22.63 35.66
N ASN A 254 16.46 -22.78 36.98
CA ASN A 254 16.00 -24.01 37.59
C ASN A 254 14.47 -24.06 37.61
N LYS A 255 13.88 -24.82 36.67
CA LYS A 255 12.41 -24.99 36.54
C LYS A 255 11.78 -25.86 37.65
N GLY A 256 12.57 -26.41 38.56
CA GLY A 256 12.12 -27.42 39.54
C GLY A 256 11.45 -26.88 40.81
N GLU A 257 11.55 -25.59 41.12
CA GLU A 257 11.06 -24.98 42.37
C GLU A 257 10.16 -23.75 42.07
N GLU A 258 8.97 -23.99 41.51
CA GLU A 258 8.04 -22.93 41.08
C GLU A 258 7.00 -22.51 42.14
N PHE A 259 7.21 -22.84 43.42
CA PHE A 259 6.24 -22.45 44.46
C PHE A 259 6.49 -21.03 44.98
N ILE A 260 6.24 -20.04 44.12
CA ILE A 260 6.20 -18.62 44.51
C ILE A 260 4.81 -18.31 45.07
N ASN A 261 4.72 -17.71 46.25
CA ASN A 261 3.45 -17.32 46.88
C ASN A 261 2.64 -16.38 45.96
N ILE A 262 1.31 -16.43 45.99
CA ILE A 262 0.44 -15.55 45.19
C ILE A 262 0.74 -14.06 45.46
N LEU A 263 1.08 -13.70 46.70
CA LEU A 263 1.44 -12.32 47.07
C LEU A 263 2.77 -11.89 46.44
N GLU A 264 3.80 -12.73 46.53
CA GLU A 264 5.11 -12.50 45.90
C GLU A 264 4.97 -12.41 44.38
N ARG A 265 4.16 -13.28 43.75
CA ARG A 265 3.88 -13.19 42.30
C ARG A 265 3.22 -11.86 41.93
N LYS A 266 2.33 -11.32 42.77
CA LYS A 266 1.72 -10.00 42.51
C LYS A 266 2.74 -8.88 42.61
N GLU A 267 3.59 -8.90 43.63
CA GLU A 267 4.65 -7.91 43.82
C GLU A 267 5.66 -7.93 42.67
N VAL A 268 6.14 -9.12 42.28
CA VAL A 268 7.02 -9.30 41.11
C VAL A 268 6.36 -8.73 39.85
N ASN A 269 5.08 -9.03 39.60
CA ASN A 269 4.35 -8.48 38.47
C ASN A 269 4.26 -6.94 38.48
N GLU A 270 4.04 -6.32 39.65
CA GLU A 270 4.00 -4.87 39.77
C GLU A 270 5.38 -4.24 39.53
N ASN A 271 6.44 -4.82 40.08
CA ASN A 271 7.80 -4.32 39.92
C ASN A 271 8.29 -4.48 38.47
N LEU A 272 7.98 -5.61 37.83
CA LEU A 272 8.25 -5.82 36.40
C LEU A 272 7.49 -4.82 35.54
N LYS A 273 6.21 -4.53 35.84
CA LYS A 273 5.47 -3.46 35.14
C LYS A 273 6.11 -2.09 35.30
N LYS A 274 6.56 -1.74 36.52
CA LYS A 274 7.25 -0.47 36.79
C LYS A 274 8.57 -0.35 36.03
N PHE A 275 9.26 -1.47 35.78
CA PHE A 275 10.50 -1.50 35.01
C PHE A 275 10.26 -1.45 33.49
N ILE A 276 9.33 -2.27 32.98
CA ILE A 276 9.10 -2.43 31.53
C ILE A 276 8.36 -1.23 30.93
N GLN A 277 7.47 -0.58 31.67
CA GLN A 277 6.68 0.54 31.12
C GLN A 277 7.54 1.74 30.67
N PRO A 278 8.46 2.27 31.50
CA PRO A 278 9.37 3.33 31.07
C PRO A 278 10.25 2.90 29.90
N LEU A 279 10.80 1.69 29.96
CA LEU A 279 11.66 1.12 28.93
C LEU A 279 10.96 1.03 27.57
N SER A 280 9.74 0.47 27.57
CA SER A 280 8.90 0.36 26.37
C SER A 280 8.56 1.73 25.81
N LYS A 281 8.28 2.70 26.69
CA LYS A 281 7.96 4.06 26.28
C LYS A 281 9.16 4.74 25.61
N GLU A 282 10.35 4.60 26.19
CA GLU A 282 11.58 5.17 25.63
C GLU A 282 11.87 4.60 24.23
N PHE A 283 11.77 3.27 24.09
CA PHE A 283 11.94 2.59 22.81
C PHE A 283 10.91 3.04 21.76
N ILE A 284 9.63 3.12 22.12
CA ILE A 284 8.56 3.62 21.24
C ILE A 284 8.86 5.05 20.76
N PHE A 285 9.32 5.93 21.65
CA PHE A 285 9.69 7.30 21.28
C PHE A 285 10.92 7.37 20.38
N ASP A 286 11.89 6.47 20.56
CA ASP A 286 13.06 6.38 19.68
C ASP A 286 12.64 5.98 18.27
N LYS A 287 11.80 4.95 18.14
CA LYS A 287 11.27 4.46 16.86
C LYS A 287 10.36 5.47 16.16
N LEU A 288 9.52 6.18 16.90
CA LEU A 288 8.63 7.19 16.35
C LEU A 288 9.30 8.56 16.18
N ARG A 289 10.61 8.72 16.45
CA ARG A 289 11.28 10.02 16.47
C ARG A 289 11.09 10.81 15.18
N ASN A 290 11.31 10.18 14.03
CA ASN A 290 11.20 10.85 12.72
C ASN A 290 9.77 11.30 12.44
N ILE A 291 8.80 10.44 12.74
CA ILE A 291 7.38 10.73 12.57
C ILE A 291 6.95 11.89 13.50
N LEU A 292 7.44 11.90 14.74
CA LEU A 292 7.14 12.96 15.70
C LEU A 292 7.75 14.32 15.32
N LEU A 293 8.90 14.32 14.61
CA LEU A 293 9.51 15.55 14.09
C LEU A 293 8.66 16.17 12.97
N ASP A 294 8.03 15.33 12.15
CA ASP A 294 7.18 15.78 11.04
C ASP A 294 5.79 16.24 11.50
N ILE A 295 5.32 15.75 12.65
CA ILE A 295 3.94 15.97 13.11
C ILE A 295 3.74 17.29 13.89
N GLU A 296 4.62 17.74 14.82
CA GLU A 296 4.24 18.90 15.67
C GLU A 296 5.34 19.57 16.55
N ASP A 297 4.97 20.71 17.17
CA ASP A 297 5.74 21.54 18.13
C ASP A 297 6.38 20.69 19.26
N PRO A 298 7.66 20.92 19.61
CA PRO A 298 8.35 20.29 20.75
C PRO A 298 7.53 20.22 22.06
N ASN A 299 6.66 21.18 22.30
CA ASN A 299 5.77 21.21 23.47
C ASN A 299 4.75 20.06 23.50
N TYR A 300 4.24 19.65 22.34
CA TYR A 300 3.29 18.54 22.22
C TYR A 300 3.98 17.21 22.53
N VAL A 301 5.16 16.97 21.95
CA VAL A 301 5.96 15.76 22.20
C VAL A 301 6.27 15.59 23.70
N ASN A 302 6.60 16.67 24.39
CA ASN A 302 6.83 16.66 25.83
C ASN A 302 5.56 16.33 26.64
N SER A 303 4.38 16.67 26.15
CA SER A 303 3.11 16.29 26.78
C SER A 303 2.83 14.78 26.64
N LEU A 304 3.13 14.18 25.49
CA LEU A 304 2.97 12.74 25.24
C LEU A 304 3.90 11.90 26.15
N LYS A 305 5.11 12.41 26.42
CA LYS A 305 6.05 11.79 27.37
C LYS A 305 5.52 11.69 28.80
N LYS A 306 4.41 12.35 29.16
CA LYS A 306 3.75 12.20 30.47
C LYS A 306 2.53 11.25 30.45
N GLN A 307 2.02 10.92 29.27
CA GLN A 307 0.82 10.09 29.12
C GLN A 307 1.11 8.57 29.16
N ARG A 308 0.08 7.74 29.40
CA ARG A 308 0.20 6.27 29.29
C ARG A 308 0.29 5.85 27.81
N ILE A 309 0.96 4.72 27.54
CA ILE A 309 1.10 4.15 26.19
C ILE A 309 -0.26 3.96 25.51
N SER A 310 -1.25 3.48 26.26
CA SER A 310 -2.64 3.30 25.80
C SER A 310 -3.32 4.58 25.31
N ASN A 311 -2.81 5.76 25.69
CA ASN A 311 -3.42 7.04 25.38
C ASN A 311 -2.65 7.77 24.29
N PHE A 312 -1.31 7.80 24.37
CA PHE A 312 -0.54 8.59 23.43
C PHE A 312 -0.37 7.91 22.07
N LEU A 313 -0.28 6.57 22.01
CA LEU A 313 -0.12 5.88 20.74
C LEU A 313 -1.32 6.06 19.79
N PRO A 314 -2.59 5.88 20.24
CA PRO A 314 -3.75 6.19 19.42
C PRO A 314 -3.75 7.64 18.92
N ASN A 315 -3.33 8.59 19.75
CA ASN A 315 -3.24 10.00 19.36
C ASN A 315 -2.20 10.22 18.25
N ILE A 316 -1.02 9.59 18.34
CA ILE A 316 0.00 9.68 17.29
C ILE A 316 -0.55 9.12 15.97
N VAL A 317 -1.19 7.95 16.01
CA VAL A 317 -1.81 7.34 14.82
C VAL A 317 -2.88 8.26 14.23
N ASP A 318 -3.77 8.80 15.05
CA ASP A 318 -4.84 9.70 14.60
C ASP A 318 -4.27 10.97 13.96
N THR A 319 -3.30 11.62 14.60
CA THR A 319 -2.69 12.85 14.10
C THR A 319 -1.92 12.62 12.80
N PHE A 320 -1.13 11.54 12.73
CA PHE A 320 -0.38 11.21 11.51
C PHE A 320 -1.30 10.94 10.33
N ILE A 321 -2.31 10.06 10.52
CA ILE A 321 -3.24 9.70 9.45
C ILE A 321 -4.04 10.92 8.99
N LYS A 322 -4.59 11.72 9.91
CA LYS A 322 -5.31 12.95 9.54
C LYS A 322 -4.42 13.96 8.82
N GLY A 323 -3.16 14.09 9.23
CA GLY A 323 -2.18 14.94 8.57
C GLY A 323 -1.92 14.50 7.12
N LEU A 324 -1.74 13.21 6.89
CA LEU A 324 -1.61 12.64 5.55
C LEU A 324 -2.89 12.84 4.74
N GLU A 325 -4.06 12.47 5.27
CA GLU A 325 -5.35 12.60 4.59
C GLU A 325 -5.59 14.03 4.10
N ARG A 326 -5.30 15.04 4.93
CA ARG A 326 -5.41 16.45 4.55
C ARG A 326 -4.46 16.81 3.41
N LYS A 327 -3.19 16.40 3.50
CA LYS A 327 -2.16 16.66 2.49
C LYS A 327 -2.52 16.07 1.12
N PHE A 328 -3.20 14.93 1.09
CA PHE A 328 -3.64 14.30 -0.16
C PHE A 328 -5.00 14.76 -0.64
N GLN A 329 -5.92 15.15 0.26
CA GLN A 329 -7.18 15.78 -0.13
C GLN A 329 -6.95 17.05 -0.95
N GLU A 330 -5.99 17.90 -0.53
CA GLU A 330 -5.60 19.09 -1.28
C GLU A 330 -5.09 18.77 -2.70
N LYS A 331 -4.43 17.61 -2.87
CA LYS A 331 -3.91 17.18 -4.18
C LYS A 331 -4.99 16.58 -5.08
N ILE A 332 -6.08 16.08 -4.52
CA ILE A 332 -7.15 15.40 -5.26
C ILE A 332 -8.09 16.39 -5.96
N GLN A 333 -8.29 17.58 -5.39
CA GLN A 333 -9.26 18.57 -5.90
C GLN A 333 -8.99 19.06 -7.34
N ASP A 334 -7.76 18.94 -7.84
CA ASP A 334 -7.36 19.46 -9.16
C ASP A 334 -7.10 18.36 -10.21
N VAL A 335 -7.45 17.09 -9.92
CA VAL A 335 -7.09 15.95 -10.77
C VAL A 335 -8.27 15.54 -11.65
N ILE A 336 -8.07 15.59 -12.97
CA ILE A 336 -9.08 15.19 -13.97
C ILE A 336 -8.74 13.82 -14.60
N GLU A 337 -7.48 13.39 -14.53
CA GLU A 337 -6.99 12.16 -15.16
C GLU A 337 -7.02 10.96 -14.20
N ALA A 338 -7.59 9.85 -14.63
CA ALA A 338 -7.75 8.63 -13.83
C ALA A 338 -6.42 8.04 -13.32
N GLU A 339 -5.33 8.18 -14.07
CA GLU A 339 -4.00 7.65 -13.73
C GLU A 339 -3.39 8.39 -12.52
N LYS A 340 -3.56 9.71 -12.46
CA LYS A 340 -3.07 10.55 -11.35
C LYS A 340 -3.76 10.23 -10.01
N PHE A 341 -5.02 9.79 -10.03
CA PHE A 341 -5.70 9.29 -8.82
C PHE A 341 -5.05 8.01 -8.28
N GLU A 342 -4.61 7.10 -9.16
CA GLU A 342 -3.95 5.86 -8.76
C GLU A 342 -2.56 6.13 -8.19
N GLU A 343 -1.80 7.06 -8.77
CA GLU A 343 -0.52 7.50 -8.22
C GLU A 343 -0.66 8.08 -6.81
N ILE A 344 -1.65 8.96 -6.59
CA ILE A 344 -1.93 9.53 -5.27
C ILE A 344 -2.31 8.45 -4.25
N ALA A 345 -3.18 7.51 -4.63
CA ALA A 345 -3.58 6.41 -3.77
C ALA A 345 -2.38 5.50 -3.41
N ASN A 346 -1.55 5.15 -4.38
CA ASN A 346 -0.36 4.31 -4.17
C ASN A 346 0.66 5.00 -3.26
N TYR A 347 0.89 6.30 -3.44
CA TYR A 347 1.82 7.04 -2.59
C TYR A 347 1.29 7.22 -1.15
N TYR A 348 -0.02 7.46 -0.98
CA TYR A 348 -0.65 7.41 0.36
C TYR A 348 -0.45 6.03 1.01
N TYR A 349 -0.66 4.95 0.26
CA TYR A 349 -0.46 3.60 0.77
C TYR A 349 0.96 3.32 1.21
N GLN A 350 1.94 3.71 0.40
CA GLN A 350 3.34 3.54 0.77
C GLN A 350 3.65 4.24 2.11
N GLN A 351 3.16 5.47 2.30
CA GLN A 351 3.37 6.22 3.55
C GLN A 351 2.69 5.57 4.76
N ILE A 352 1.49 5.02 4.59
CA ILE A 352 0.79 4.29 5.66
C ILE A 352 1.49 2.96 5.97
N ASP A 353 1.99 2.26 4.96
CA ASP A 353 2.70 0.98 5.14
C ASP A 353 4.06 1.19 5.80
N GLU A 354 4.80 2.22 5.42
CA GLU A 354 6.03 2.65 6.11
C GLU A 354 5.74 2.98 7.59
N PHE A 355 4.65 3.70 7.87
CA PHE A 355 4.23 4.01 9.23
C PHE A 355 3.80 2.76 10.03
N SER A 356 3.05 1.85 9.40
CA SER A 356 2.65 0.58 10.01
C SER A 356 3.86 -0.29 10.35
N GLY A 357 4.87 -0.33 9.48
CA GLY A 357 6.11 -1.09 9.70
C GLY A 357 6.85 -0.67 10.97
N VAL A 358 6.75 0.60 11.38
CA VAL A 358 7.32 1.05 12.66
C VAL A 358 6.63 0.38 13.85
N PHE A 359 5.33 0.11 13.78
CA PHE A 359 4.61 -0.62 14.83
C PHE A 359 4.95 -2.10 14.84
N ASP A 360 5.18 -2.71 13.67
CA ASP A 360 5.62 -4.09 13.56
C ASP A 360 7.01 -4.27 14.22
N GLU A 361 7.96 -3.35 13.96
CA GLU A 361 9.26 -3.34 14.66
C GLU A 361 9.11 -3.19 16.18
N ILE A 362 8.14 -2.39 16.62
CA ILE A 362 7.88 -2.20 18.05
C ILE A 362 7.33 -3.50 18.68
N GLU A 363 6.39 -4.14 18.00
CA GLU A 363 5.81 -5.41 18.43
C GLU A 363 6.85 -6.53 18.48
N ASP A 364 7.72 -6.62 17.48
CA ASP A 364 8.83 -7.58 17.42
C ASP A 364 9.77 -7.42 18.62
N TRP A 365 10.13 -6.18 18.97
CA TRP A 365 10.94 -5.95 20.17
C TRP A 365 10.22 -6.41 21.45
N VAL A 366 8.90 -6.19 21.57
CA VAL A 366 8.13 -6.71 22.71
C VAL A 366 8.14 -8.25 22.74
N LEU A 367 8.14 -8.92 21.60
CA LEU A 367 8.32 -10.38 21.53
C LEU A 367 9.72 -10.79 22.00
N THR A 368 10.77 -10.06 21.64
CA THR A 368 12.12 -10.36 22.14
C THR A 368 12.22 -10.21 23.67
N LEU A 369 11.50 -9.26 24.26
CA LEU A 369 11.45 -9.08 25.71
C LEU A 369 10.85 -10.29 26.44
N GLU A 370 9.88 -10.99 25.85
CA GLU A 370 9.24 -12.15 26.48
C GLU A 370 10.22 -13.28 26.78
N ASN A 371 11.28 -13.42 25.98
CA ASN A 371 12.36 -14.38 26.22
C ASN A 371 13.03 -14.17 27.59
N TYR A 372 13.07 -12.92 28.07
CA TYR A 372 13.63 -12.57 29.36
C TYR A 372 12.61 -12.63 30.50
N LEU A 373 11.31 -12.65 30.19
CA LEU A 373 10.25 -12.54 31.18
C LEU A 373 9.78 -13.87 31.77
N SER A 374 10.06 -15.00 31.12
CA SER A 374 9.64 -16.33 31.61
C SER A 374 9.86 -16.50 33.11
N PRO A 375 8.83 -16.91 33.90
CA PRO A 375 7.47 -17.32 33.50
C PRO A 375 6.38 -16.20 33.56
N TYR A 376 6.78 -14.93 33.45
CA TYR A 376 5.93 -13.74 33.58
C TYR A 376 5.66 -13.04 32.23
N GLU A 377 5.55 -13.80 31.14
CA GLU A 377 5.28 -13.28 29.79
C GLU A 377 3.92 -12.57 29.71
N ASN A 378 3.01 -12.81 30.66
CA ASN A 378 1.71 -12.14 30.70
C ASN A 378 1.79 -10.61 30.89
N ILE A 379 2.94 -10.06 31.28
CA ILE A 379 3.13 -8.64 31.55
C ILE A 379 3.07 -7.78 30.29
N THR A 380 3.49 -8.33 29.15
CA THR A 380 3.48 -7.68 27.83
C THR A 380 2.11 -7.76 27.15
N LYS A 381 1.18 -8.61 27.63
CA LYS A 381 -0.16 -8.77 27.03
C LYS A 381 -0.93 -7.46 26.79
N PRO A 382 -0.97 -6.50 27.74
CA PRO A 382 -1.64 -5.23 27.50
C PRO A 382 -0.99 -4.42 26.37
N LEU A 383 0.34 -4.49 26.23
CA LEU A 383 1.05 -3.81 25.14
C LEU A 383 0.72 -4.46 23.79
N LYS A 384 0.77 -5.79 23.71
CA LYS A 384 0.36 -6.54 22.50
C LYS A 384 -1.08 -6.21 22.07
N GLN A 385 -2.00 -6.13 23.02
CA GLN A 385 -3.38 -5.76 22.73
C GLN A 385 -3.49 -4.33 22.19
N ILE A 386 -2.70 -3.39 22.71
CA ILE A 386 -2.64 -2.02 22.17
C ILE A 386 -2.12 -2.05 20.73
N PHE A 387 -1.02 -2.73 20.44
CA PHE A 387 -0.46 -2.80 19.08
C PHE A 387 -1.40 -3.47 18.08
N SER A 388 -2.02 -4.59 18.46
CA SER A 388 -3.01 -5.27 17.62
C SER A 388 -4.22 -4.38 17.29
N ASN A 389 -4.72 -3.62 18.27
CA ASN A 389 -5.80 -2.66 18.05
C ASN A 389 -5.37 -1.52 17.13
N LEU A 390 -4.14 -1.00 17.28
CA LEU A 390 -3.61 0.08 16.45
C LEU A 390 -3.37 -0.38 15.01
N SER A 391 -2.78 -1.54 14.81
CA SER A 391 -2.60 -2.15 13.48
C SER A 391 -3.94 -2.32 12.77
N SER A 392 -4.95 -2.84 13.48
CA SER A 392 -6.31 -2.96 12.95
C SER A 392 -6.91 -1.61 12.57
N GLU A 393 -6.71 -0.57 13.39
CA GLU A 393 -7.20 0.79 13.13
C GLU A 393 -6.49 1.45 11.95
N ILE A 394 -5.18 1.28 11.82
CA ILE A 394 -4.38 1.77 10.68
C ILE A 394 -4.89 1.13 9.39
N ILE A 395 -5.06 -0.20 9.37
CA ILE A 395 -5.59 -0.94 8.21
C ILE A 395 -7.02 -0.50 7.89
N ARG A 396 -7.88 -0.29 8.90
CA ARG A 396 -9.24 0.19 8.71
C ARG A 396 -9.24 1.55 8.01
N ARG A 397 -8.49 2.53 8.52
CA ARG A 397 -8.42 3.87 7.93
C ARG A 397 -7.78 3.87 6.54
N LYS A 398 -6.75 3.05 6.33
CA LYS A 398 -6.15 2.81 5.01
C LYS A 398 -7.22 2.41 3.97
N ASN A 399 -8.13 1.51 4.34
CA ASN A 399 -9.21 1.04 3.46
C ASN A 399 -10.34 2.06 3.29
N GLU A 400 -10.69 2.79 4.35
CA GLU A 400 -11.69 3.87 4.29
C GLU A 400 -11.25 4.98 3.35
N TYR A 401 -9.99 5.41 3.44
CA TYR A 401 -9.45 6.45 2.56
C TYR A 401 -9.37 5.99 1.10
N LEU A 402 -9.04 4.72 0.82
CA LEU A 402 -9.13 4.16 -0.54
C LEU A 402 -10.55 4.26 -1.09
N THR A 403 -11.54 3.87 -0.29
CA THR A 403 -12.94 3.91 -0.69
C THR A 403 -13.37 5.34 -0.99
N PHE A 404 -12.92 6.29 -0.16
CA PHE A 404 -13.09 7.72 -0.42
C PHE A 404 -12.45 8.15 -1.74
N ILE A 405 -11.16 7.86 -1.99
CA ILE A 405 -10.48 8.24 -3.24
C ILE A 405 -11.19 7.66 -4.46
N LYS A 406 -11.59 6.39 -4.42
CA LYS A 406 -12.34 5.74 -5.51
C LYS A 406 -13.66 6.45 -5.80
N THR A 407 -14.38 6.83 -4.74
CA THR A 407 -15.65 7.54 -4.86
C THR A 407 -15.46 8.93 -5.48
N VAL A 408 -14.42 9.66 -5.06
CA VAL A 408 -14.09 10.97 -5.63
C VAL A 408 -13.66 10.84 -7.09
N LYS A 409 -12.82 9.84 -7.43
CA LYS A 409 -12.42 9.53 -8.81
C LYS A 409 -13.64 9.28 -9.70
N ASP A 410 -14.57 8.44 -9.26
CA ASP A 410 -15.76 8.11 -10.04
C ASP A 410 -16.67 9.33 -10.27
N GLU A 411 -16.83 10.19 -9.27
CA GLU A 411 -17.65 11.40 -9.40
C GLU A 411 -16.99 12.48 -10.28
N GLU A 412 -15.68 12.72 -10.13
CA GLU A 412 -14.95 13.66 -11.01
C GLU A 412 -14.96 13.20 -12.47
N LEU A 413 -14.79 11.89 -12.72
CA LEU A 413 -14.92 11.33 -14.07
C LEU A 413 -16.33 11.51 -14.65
N ARG A 414 -17.38 11.33 -13.83
CA ARG A 414 -18.77 11.61 -14.25
C ARG A 414 -18.98 13.07 -14.60
N VAL A 415 -18.46 14.00 -13.80
CA VAL A 415 -18.55 15.44 -14.05
C VAL A 415 -17.84 15.80 -15.36
N SER A 416 -16.64 15.26 -15.58
CA SER A 416 -15.85 15.46 -16.80
C SER A 416 -16.60 14.96 -18.05
N ILE A 417 -17.17 13.74 -18.00
CA ILE A 417 -17.96 13.17 -19.10
C ILE A 417 -19.23 14.01 -19.34
N ARG A 418 -19.97 14.40 -18.29
CA ARG A 418 -21.16 15.25 -18.43
C ARG A 418 -20.83 16.54 -19.15
N LYS A 419 -19.76 17.23 -18.72
CA LYS A 419 -19.31 18.47 -19.36
C LYS A 419 -18.97 18.28 -20.84
N TYR A 420 -18.27 17.20 -21.18
CA TYR A 420 -17.96 16.88 -22.58
C TYR A 420 -19.22 16.62 -23.40
N VAL A 421 -20.17 15.84 -22.86
CA VAL A 421 -21.46 15.56 -23.51
C VAL A 421 -22.27 16.84 -23.70
N ASP A 422 -22.33 17.71 -22.69
CA ASP A 422 -23.03 19.01 -22.77
C ASP A 422 -22.41 19.91 -23.85
N GLU A 423 -21.07 19.97 -23.93
CA GLU A 423 -20.36 20.68 -25.01
C GLU A 423 -20.76 20.13 -26.39
N LYS A 424 -20.84 18.79 -26.55
CA LYS A 424 -21.25 18.16 -27.82
C LYS A 424 -22.73 18.31 -28.14
N ILE A 425 -23.60 18.34 -27.14
CA ILE A 425 -25.01 18.68 -27.32
C ILE A 425 -25.13 20.14 -27.82
N SER A 426 -24.32 21.05 -27.28
CA SER A 426 -24.27 22.43 -27.78
C SER A 426 -23.83 22.50 -29.25
N ASP A 427 -22.77 21.79 -29.62
CA ASP A 427 -22.28 21.71 -31.00
C ASP A 427 -23.40 21.23 -31.96
N ILE A 428 -24.16 20.20 -31.57
CA ILE A 428 -25.29 19.65 -32.36
C ILE A 428 -26.43 20.67 -32.44
N ASN A 429 -26.80 21.30 -31.33
CA ASN A 429 -27.87 22.29 -31.31
C ASN A 429 -27.60 23.48 -32.23
N ASP A 430 -26.35 23.94 -32.29
CA ASP A 430 -25.95 25.01 -33.20
C ASP A 430 -26.04 24.58 -34.67
N LEU A 431 -25.71 23.33 -34.99
CA LEU A 431 -25.93 22.76 -36.33
C LEU A 431 -27.42 22.69 -36.70
N ILE A 432 -28.27 22.26 -35.77
CA ILE A 432 -29.73 22.18 -35.99
C ILE A 432 -30.31 23.57 -36.22
N ARG A 433 -29.92 24.58 -35.42
CA ARG A 433 -30.37 25.97 -35.63
C ARG A 433 -29.95 26.50 -37.00
N ASN A 434 -28.71 26.27 -37.41
CA ASN A 434 -28.22 26.69 -38.73
C ASN A 434 -29.01 26.01 -39.87
N TYR A 435 -29.36 24.73 -39.71
CA TYR A 435 -30.22 24.02 -40.65
C TYR A 435 -31.64 24.62 -40.69
N GLU A 436 -32.25 24.89 -39.53
CA GLU A 436 -33.58 25.50 -39.41
C GLU A 436 -33.61 26.88 -40.07
N ASP A 437 -32.64 27.75 -39.78
CA ASP A 437 -32.53 29.09 -40.34
C ASP A 437 -32.44 29.06 -41.87
N LYS A 438 -31.58 28.19 -42.42
CA LYS A 438 -31.42 28.02 -43.87
C LYS A 438 -32.70 27.49 -44.52
N THR A 439 -33.38 26.54 -43.89
CA THR A 439 -34.56 25.89 -44.46
C THR A 439 -35.81 26.78 -44.35
N SER A 440 -35.96 27.54 -43.26
CA SER A 440 -37.08 28.46 -43.02
C SER A 440 -37.16 29.57 -44.06
N VAL A 441 -36.01 30.10 -44.51
CA VAL A 441 -35.97 31.09 -45.61
C VAL A 441 -36.58 30.51 -46.89
N ILE A 442 -36.22 29.28 -47.24
CA ILE A 442 -36.67 28.60 -48.47
C ILE A 442 -38.17 28.26 -48.37
N ILE A 443 -38.65 27.80 -47.21
CA ILE A 443 -40.07 27.46 -47.00
C ILE A 443 -40.98 28.69 -47.11
N LYS A 444 -40.51 29.87 -46.68
CA LYS A 444 -41.29 31.11 -46.71
C LYS A 444 -41.43 31.73 -48.10
N GLU A 445 -40.59 31.35 -49.07
CA GLU A 445 -40.71 31.81 -50.45
C GLU A 445 -41.88 31.12 -51.16
N GLU A 446 -42.87 31.90 -51.67
CA GLU A 446 -43.92 31.35 -52.52
C GLU A 446 -43.31 30.65 -53.75
N PHE A 447 -43.66 29.38 -54.00
CA PHE A 447 -43.17 28.64 -55.17
C PHE A 447 -43.38 29.46 -56.44
N PRO A 448 -42.31 29.83 -57.18
CA PRO A 448 -42.40 30.66 -58.37
C PRO A 448 -43.38 30.12 -59.42
N GLN A 449 -43.57 28.80 -59.45
CA GLN A 449 -44.49 28.10 -60.33
C GLN A 449 -45.96 28.37 -59.95
N LEU A 450 -46.31 28.44 -58.66
CA LEU A 450 -47.66 28.77 -58.20
C LEU A 450 -48.04 30.21 -58.53
N LYS A 451 -47.08 31.14 -58.39
CA LYS A 451 -47.26 32.55 -58.76
C LYS A 451 -47.56 32.70 -60.26
N LYS A 452 -46.83 32.00 -61.12
CA LYS A 452 -47.07 31.97 -62.58
C LYS A 452 -48.44 31.38 -62.93
N VAL A 453 -48.84 30.28 -62.30
CA VAL A 453 -50.17 29.67 -62.53
C VAL A 453 -51.30 30.61 -62.11
N LYS A 454 -51.17 31.30 -60.96
CA LYS A 454 -52.14 32.29 -60.49
C LYS A 454 -52.27 33.47 -61.46
N GLN A 455 -51.15 33.94 -62.02
CA GLN A 455 -51.16 34.99 -63.03
C GLN A 455 -51.91 34.55 -64.30
N ILE A 456 -51.57 33.39 -64.86
CA ILE A 456 -52.25 32.83 -66.05
C ILE A 456 -53.75 32.67 -65.79
N LEU A 457 -54.14 32.23 -64.59
CA LEU A 457 -55.53 32.06 -64.19
C LEU A 457 -56.27 33.40 -64.15
N ASN A 458 -55.64 34.45 -63.61
CA ASN A 458 -56.22 35.79 -63.57
C ASN A 458 -56.36 36.39 -64.97
N GLU A 459 -55.33 36.27 -65.81
CA GLU A 459 -55.36 36.72 -67.22
C GLU A 459 -56.47 35.99 -68.00
N SER A 460 -56.55 34.67 -67.85
CA SER A 460 -57.58 33.85 -68.49
C SER A 460 -58.99 34.17 -67.98
N ASN A 461 -59.16 34.48 -66.69
CA ASN A 461 -60.46 34.84 -66.12
C ASN A 461 -60.97 36.15 -66.74
N SER A 462 -60.11 37.16 -66.86
CA SER A 462 -60.48 38.43 -67.51
C SER A 462 -60.96 38.22 -68.95
N GLU A 463 -60.28 37.36 -69.70
CA GLU A 463 -60.65 37.04 -71.08
C GLU A 463 -61.95 36.23 -71.16
N ILE A 464 -62.15 35.26 -70.28
CA ILE A 464 -63.39 34.48 -70.18
C ILE A 464 -64.58 35.39 -69.82
N GLN A 465 -64.42 36.35 -68.90
CA GLN A 465 -65.49 37.29 -68.55
C GLN A 465 -65.84 38.20 -69.73
N ARG A 466 -64.85 38.63 -70.52
CA ARG A 466 -65.06 39.39 -71.76
C ARG A 466 -65.90 38.58 -72.76
N ILE A 467 -65.49 37.34 -73.05
CA ILE A 467 -66.22 36.44 -73.95
C ILE A 467 -67.65 36.19 -73.42
N LYS A 468 -67.81 35.95 -72.12
CA LYS A 468 -69.13 35.77 -71.49
C LYS A 468 -70.03 37.00 -71.70
N ALA A 469 -69.48 38.21 -71.53
CA ALA A 469 -70.21 39.45 -71.75
C ALA A 469 -70.60 39.64 -73.23
N GLU A 470 -69.71 39.29 -74.16
CA GLU A 470 -69.99 39.30 -75.61
C GLU A 470 -71.11 38.32 -75.98
N VAL A 471 -71.05 37.09 -75.47
CA VAL A 471 -72.09 36.05 -75.65
C VAL A 471 -73.42 36.52 -75.05
N PHE A 472 -73.41 37.07 -73.83
CA PHE A 472 -74.61 37.59 -73.19
C PHE A 472 -75.25 38.71 -74.00
N LYS A 473 -74.46 39.69 -74.45
CA LYS A 473 -74.92 40.80 -75.29
C LYS A 473 -75.51 40.29 -76.61
N LYS A 474 -74.92 39.25 -77.20
CA LYS A 474 -75.45 38.61 -78.41
C LYS A 474 -76.78 37.93 -78.15
N LEU A 475 -76.91 37.16 -77.07
CA LEU A 475 -78.17 36.50 -76.68
C LEU A 475 -79.27 37.52 -76.37
N GLU A 476 -78.93 38.62 -75.70
CA GLU A 476 -79.85 39.72 -75.39
C GLU A 476 -80.40 40.39 -76.67
N SER A 477 -79.57 40.53 -77.71
CA SER A 477 -79.99 41.13 -79.00
C SER A 477 -81.03 40.33 -79.79
N VAL A 478 -81.27 39.06 -79.42
CA VAL A 478 -82.21 38.14 -80.10
C VAL A 478 -83.45 37.85 -79.24
N ARG A 479 -83.56 38.47 -78.06
CA ARG A 479 -84.60 38.21 -77.04
C ARG A 479 -86.03 38.50 -77.50
N SER A 480 -86.20 39.38 -78.48
CA SER A 480 -87.50 39.76 -79.09
C SER A 480 -87.91 38.87 -80.27
N ASN A 481 -87.07 37.91 -80.67
CA ASN A 481 -87.37 36.92 -81.70
C ASN A 481 -87.80 35.62 -81.01
N ASP A 482 -88.68 34.84 -81.64
CA ASP A 482 -89.27 33.58 -81.11
C ASP A 482 -88.26 32.40 -81.09
N VAL A 483 -87.07 32.63 -80.52
CA VAL A 483 -85.92 31.72 -80.50
C VAL A 483 -85.72 31.16 -79.09
N ASP A 484 -85.60 29.83 -78.96
CA ASP A 484 -85.34 29.16 -77.67
C ASP A 484 -83.89 29.38 -77.21
N ILE A 485 -83.68 30.47 -76.44
CA ILE A 485 -82.39 30.87 -75.88
C ILE A 485 -81.91 29.91 -74.77
N TYR A 486 -82.83 29.19 -74.12
CA TYR A 486 -82.52 28.38 -72.94
C TYR A 486 -81.63 27.18 -73.28
N GLN A 487 -81.89 26.50 -74.40
CA GLN A 487 -81.05 25.38 -74.85
C GLN A 487 -79.61 25.82 -75.17
N ILE A 488 -79.42 27.03 -75.69
CA ILE A 488 -78.10 27.58 -76.02
C ILE A 488 -77.34 27.93 -74.74
N ILE A 489 -77.99 28.54 -73.75
CA ILE A 489 -77.41 28.81 -72.43
C ILE A 489 -77.03 27.50 -71.74
N LYS A 490 -77.91 26.50 -71.77
CA LYS A 490 -77.63 25.18 -71.19
C LYS A 490 -76.43 24.50 -71.87
N LEU A 491 -76.30 24.59 -73.19
CA LEU A 491 -75.15 24.07 -73.93
C LEU A 491 -73.84 24.81 -73.58
N TRP A 492 -73.89 26.12 -73.33
CA TRP A 492 -72.76 26.88 -72.82
C TRP A 492 -72.36 26.45 -71.40
N GLU A 493 -73.34 26.34 -70.50
CA GLU A 493 -73.14 25.92 -69.11
C GLU A 493 -72.60 24.48 -69.01
N ASP A 494 -73.15 23.54 -69.79
CA ASP A 494 -72.70 22.15 -69.82
C ASP A 494 -71.26 22.02 -70.34
N ASN A 495 -70.91 22.76 -71.41
CA ASN A 495 -69.54 22.78 -71.91
C ASN A 495 -68.56 23.40 -70.91
N PHE A 496 -68.94 24.50 -70.26
CA PHE A 496 -68.09 25.17 -69.28
C PHE A 496 -67.95 24.33 -68.00
N ASN A 497 -69.02 23.66 -67.55
CA ASN A 497 -68.97 22.73 -66.43
C ASN A 497 -68.06 21.53 -66.70
N ARG A 498 -68.11 20.98 -67.92
CA ARG A 498 -67.20 19.90 -68.34
C ARG A 498 -65.74 20.37 -68.38
N LYS A 499 -65.47 21.57 -68.88
CA LYS A 499 -64.13 22.16 -68.89
C LYS A 499 -63.62 22.53 -67.49
N ARG A 500 -64.50 23.01 -66.61
CA ARG A 500 -64.21 23.26 -65.19
C ARG A 500 -63.75 21.97 -64.50
N GLN A 501 -64.47 20.86 -64.70
CA GLN A 501 -64.07 19.56 -64.14
C GLN A 501 -62.68 19.11 -64.64
N GLN A 502 -62.35 19.33 -65.91
CA GLN A 502 -61.03 19.03 -66.47
C GLN A 502 -59.92 19.88 -65.83
N LEU A 503 -60.16 21.18 -65.62
CA LEU A 503 -59.22 22.09 -64.97
C LEU A 503 -59.03 21.75 -63.49
N THR A 504 -60.10 21.43 -62.77
CA THR A 504 -60.03 20.99 -61.37
C THR A 504 -59.15 19.74 -61.25
N PHE A 505 -59.29 18.77 -62.14
CA PHE A 505 -58.46 17.56 -62.15
C PHE A 505 -56.97 17.86 -62.40
N LEU A 506 -56.65 18.78 -63.32
CA LEU A 506 -55.27 19.19 -63.59
C LEU A 506 -54.62 19.89 -62.37
N ILE A 507 -55.37 20.74 -61.67
CA ILE A 507 -54.90 21.40 -60.44
C ILE A 507 -54.66 20.35 -59.34
N SER A 508 -55.56 19.37 -59.17
CA SER A 508 -55.38 18.28 -58.20
C SER A 508 -54.13 17.43 -58.51
N LEU A 509 -53.84 17.16 -59.79
CA LEU A 509 -52.61 16.45 -60.20
C LEU A 509 -51.33 17.23 -59.85
N LEU A 510 -51.33 18.55 -60.04
CA LEU A 510 -50.20 19.42 -59.69
C LEU A 510 -49.96 19.44 -58.17
N ILE A 511 -51.03 19.58 -57.38
CA ILE A 511 -50.96 19.55 -55.91
C ILE A 511 -50.43 18.19 -55.42
N ASN A 512 -50.92 17.07 -55.98
CA ASN A 512 -50.45 15.74 -55.61
C ASN A 512 -48.96 15.52 -55.94
N LYS A 513 -48.47 16.06 -57.07
CA LYS A 513 -47.03 15.99 -57.41
C LYS A 513 -46.18 16.78 -56.42
N LEU A 514 -46.58 18.00 -56.07
CA LEU A 514 -45.90 18.82 -55.05
C LEU A 514 -45.87 18.10 -53.70
N PHE A 515 -47.00 17.55 -53.26
CA PHE A 515 -47.09 16.79 -52.01
C PHE A 515 -46.14 15.59 -51.99
N LYS A 516 -46.04 14.83 -53.10
CA LYS A 516 -45.15 13.67 -53.18
C LYS A 516 -43.66 14.05 -53.05
N SER A 517 -43.24 15.15 -53.69
CA SER A 517 -41.85 15.65 -53.57
C SER A 517 -41.52 16.11 -52.15
N PHE A 518 -42.47 16.73 -51.45
CA PHE A 518 -42.29 17.13 -50.05
C PHE A 518 -42.24 15.94 -49.10
N LYS A 519 -43.06 14.92 -49.35
CA LYS A 519 -43.05 13.69 -48.55
C LYS A 519 -41.68 13.02 -48.51
N GLU A 520 -41.01 12.89 -49.66
CA GLU A 520 -39.66 12.30 -49.73
C GLU A 520 -38.60 13.10 -48.94
N LEU A 521 -38.74 14.42 -48.88
CA LEU A 521 -37.88 15.29 -48.07
C LEU A 521 -38.15 15.14 -46.57
N ILE A 522 -39.44 15.14 -46.18
CA ILE A 522 -39.87 14.93 -44.78
C ILE A 522 -39.40 13.56 -44.28
N ASP A 523 -39.52 12.52 -45.10
CA ASP A 523 -39.09 11.17 -44.75
C ASP A 523 -37.55 11.10 -44.53
N LYS A 524 -36.77 11.80 -45.38
CA LYS A 524 -35.30 11.91 -45.22
C LYS A 524 -34.88 12.71 -43.99
N GLU A 525 -35.57 13.82 -43.71
CA GLU A 525 -35.36 14.63 -42.53
C GLU A 525 -35.69 13.84 -41.25
N GLY A 526 -36.81 13.10 -41.25
CA GLY A 526 -37.17 12.19 -40.18
C GLY A 526 -36.12 11.10 -39.94
N PHE A 527 -35.56 10.52 -41.00
CA PHE A 527 -34.48 9.52 -40.90
C PHE A 527 -33.20 10.11 -40.29
N LEU A 528 -32.79 11.30 -40.73
CA LEU A 528 -31.60 11.99 -40.21
C LEU A 528 -31.71 12.21 -38.69
N PHE A 529 -32.82 12.78 -38.23
CA PHE A 529 -33.00 13.08 -36.81
C PHE A 529 -33.20 11.83 -35.95
N ALA A 530 -33.83 10.78 -36.49
CA ALA A 530 -33.89 9.47 -35.82
C ALA A 530 -32.52 8.79 -35.69
N THR A 531 -31.58 9.12 -36.58
CA THR A 531 -30.22 8.56 -36.55
C THR A 531 -29.35 9.25 -35.50
N ILE A 532 -29.53 10.55 -35.29
CA ILE A 532 -28.74 11.35 -34.35
C ILE A 532 -29.12 11.09 -32.88
N THR A 533 -30.32 10.55 -32.63
CA THR A 533 -30.84 10.34 -31.26
C THR A 533 -30.18 9.21 -30.47
N GLU A 534 -29.39 8.32 -31.08
CA GLU A 534 -28.75 7.20 -30.36
C GLU A 534 -27.23 7.18 -30.57
N ILE A 535 -26.47 7.13 -29.47
CA ILE A 535 -25.00 6.94 -29.47
C ILE A 535 -24.73 5.45 -29.22
N SER A 536 -24.75 4.62 -30.27
CA SER A 536 -24.37 3.21 -30.17
C SER A 536 -23.51 2.79 -31.37
N ASP A 537 -22.47 2.00 -31.10
CA ASP A 537 -21.64 1.38 -32.14
C ASP A 537 -22.40 0.18 -32.73
N GLN A 538 -22.75 0.28 -34.01
CA GLN A 538 -23.39 -0.81 -34.72
C GLN A 538 -22.35 -1.91 -35.01
N THR A 539 -22.50 -3.06 -34.37
CA THR A 539 -21.54 -4.16 -34.51
C THR A 539 -21.71 -4.98 -35.80
N GLU A 540 -22.78 -4.78 -36.58
CA GLU A 540 -22.96 -5.44 -37.88
C GLU A 540 -23.69 -4.51 -38.86
N ASN A 541 -23.22 -4.48 -40.12
CA ASN A 541 -23.83 -3.74 -41.24
C ASN A 541 -25.21 -4.31 -41.58
N PHE A 542 -26.22 -4.00 -40.77
CA PHE A 542 -27.62 -4.24 -41.13
C PHE A 542 -28.15 -3.02 -41.88
N GLU A 543 -28.00 -3.04 -43.21
CA GLU A 543 -28.80 -2.14 -44.05
C GLU A 543 -30.29 -2.44 -43.83
N GLU A 544 -31.08 -1.41 -43.53
CA GLU A 544 -32.56 -1.39 -43.41
C GLU A 544 -33.24 -1.59 -42.04
N LEU A 545 -32.52 -1.82 -40.92
CA LEU A 545 -33.17 -1.81 -39.59
C LEU A 545 -33.07 -0.43 -38.90
N PRO A 546 -34.13 0.07 -38.24
CA PRO A 546 -34.05 1.27 -37.41
C PRO A 546 -33.01 1.08 -36.29
N LEU A 547 -32.18 2.09 -36.03
CA LEU A 547 -31.07 2.06 -35.05
C LEU A 547 -31.45 1.56 -33.64
N ASN A 548 -32.72 1.70 -33.25
CA ASN A 548 -33.27 1.22 -31.98
C ASN A 548 -33.28 -0.33 -31.81
N PHE A 549 -32.78 -1.10 -32.77
CA PHE A 549 -32.94 -2.56 -32.81
C PHE A 549 -31.92 -3.34 -31.97
N ALA A 550 -30.82 -2.72 -31.51
CA ALA A 550 -29.80 -3.42 -30.74
C ALA A 550 -29.23 -2.57 -29.59
N LEU A 551 -29.33 -3.11 -28.37
CA LEU A 551 -28.59 -2.60 -27.21
C LEU A 551 -27.13 -3.05 -27.39
N SER A 552 -26.17 -2.12 -27.40
CA SER A 552 -24.76 -2.51 -27.54
C SER A 552 -24.34 -3.39 -26.37
N SER A 553 -23.46 -4.37 -26.60
CA SER A 553 -22.95 -5.26 -25.56
C SER A 553 -22.33 -4.48 -24.39
N PHE A 554 -21.70 -3.35 -24.68
CA PHE A 554 -21.13 -2.43 -23.68
C PHE A 554 -22.18 -1.78 -22.78
N LEU A 555 -23.33 -1.38 -23.32
CA LEU A 555 -24.44 -0.79 -22.54
C LEU A 555 -25.15 -1.85 -21.69
N ALA A 556 -25.28 -3.08 -22.18
CA ALA A 556 -26.03 -4.14 -21.51
C ALA A 556 -25.45 -4.52 -20.13
N GLU A 557 -24.13 -4.40 -19.94
CA GLU A 557 -23.44 -4.75 -18.69
C GLU A 557 -23.43 -3.59 -17.66
N LYS A 558 -23.84 -2.39 -18.05
CA LYS A 558 -23.70 -1.16 -17.22
C LYS A 558 -25.02 -0.55 -16.75
N LEU A 559 -26.15 -1.00 -17.28
CA LEU A 559 -27.48 -0.52 -16.90
C LEU A 559 -27.93 -1.14 -15.57
N SER A 560 -28.54 -0.32 -14.73
CA SER A 560 -29.23 -0.75 -13.51
C SER A 560 -30.56 -1.46 -13.83
N GLU A 561 -31.12 -2.15 -12.84
CA GLU A 561 -32.39 -2.88 -13.02
C GLU A 561 -33.56 -1.94 -13.38
N ASP A 562 -33.58 -0.72 -12.82
CA ASP A 562 -34.62 0.27 -13.11
C ASP A 562 -34.49 0.84 -14.52
N GLU A 563 -33.26 1.13 -14.98
CA GLU A 563 -33.00 1.59 -16.36
C GLU A 563 -33.36 0.50 -17.39
N LEU A 564 -33.10 -0.77 -17.07
CA LEU A 564 -33.53 -1.90 -17.90
C LEU A 564 -35.06 -2.00 -17.98
N ARG A 565 -35.77 -1.81 -16.86
CA ARG A 565 -37.24 -1.80 -16.83
C ARG A 565 -37.84 -0.64 -17.61
N GLU A 566 -37.25 0.55 -17.50
CA GLU A 566 -37.66 1.72 -18.28
C GLU A 566 -37.50 1.44 -19.78
N ARG A 567 -36.35 0.89 -20.19
CA ARG A 567 -36.11 0.55 -21.60
C ARG A 567 -37.05 -0.54 -22.11
N ILE A 568 -37.37 -1.55 -21.30
CA ILE A 568 -38.38 -2.57 -21.64
C ILE A 568 -39.74 -1.90 -21.87
N SER A 569 -40.17 -1.02 -20.97
CA SER A 569 -41.44 -0.30 -21.08
C SER A 569 -41.52 0.57 -22.35
N GLU A 570 -40.43 1.25 -22.71
CA GLU A 570 -40.35 2.01 -23.96
C GLU A 570 -40.51 1.12 -25.21
N ILE A 571 -39.85 -0.04 -25.23
CA ILE A 571 -39.95 -1.00 -26.33
C ILE A 571 -41.36 -1.59 -26.40
N GLU A 572 -41.97 -1.97 -25.28
CA GLU A 572 -43.34 -2.46 -25.22
C GLU A 572 -44.34 -1.41 -25.72
N SER A 573 -44.16 -0.15 -25.35
CA SER A 573 -44.96 0.97 -25.86
C SER A 573 -44.85 1.13 -27.39
N LYS A 574 -43.61 1.06 -27.93
CA LYS A 574 -43.37 1.06 -29.38
C LYS A 574 -44.03 -0.13 -30.08
N ILE A 575 -43.92 -1.34 -29.51
CA ILE A 575 -44.56 -2.56 -30.03
C ILE A 575 -46.09 -2.38 -30.06
N ASN A 576 -46.69 -1.87 -28.98
CA ASN A 576 -48.13 -1.63 -28.92
C ASN A 576 -48.60 -0.60 -29.96
N HIS A 577 -47.84 0.47 -30.16
CA HIS A 577 -48.15 1.46 -31.20
C HIS A 577 -48.11 0.84 -32.61
N LEU A 578 -47.09 0.04 -32.91
CA LEU A 578 -46.96 -0.65 -34.20
C LEU A 578 -48.09 -1.67 -34.40
N ASN A 579 -48.47 -2.43 -33.38
CA ASN A 579 -49.58 -3.37 -33.43
C ASN A 579 -50.93 -2.67 -33.67
N ASN A 580 -51.17 -1.53 -33.03
CA ASN A 580 -52.37 -0.72 -33.29
C ASN A 580 -52.42 -0.22 -34.73
N SER A 581 -51.29 0.28 -35.24
CA SER A 581 -51.17 0.74 -36.63
C SER A 581 -51.42 -0.41 -37.61
N LEU A 582 -50.82 -1.58 -37.35
CA LEU A 582 -51.06 -2.80 -38.12
C LEU A 582 -52.54 -3.18 -38.15
N GLY A 583 -53.22 -3.14 -37.00
CA GLY A 583 -54.65 -3.41 -36.90
C GLY A 583 -55.50 -2.47 -37.74
N LEU A 584 -55.20 -1.15 -37.73
CA LEU A 584 -55.88 -0.17 -38.57
C LEU A 584 -55.70 -0.46 -40.07
N TYR A 585 -54.48 -0.78 -40.50
CA TYR A 585 -54.22 -1.13 -41.89
C TYR A 585 -54.88 -2.45 -42.31
N GLN A 586 -54.96 -3.44 -41.42
CA GLN A 586 -55.68 -4.70 -41.69
C GLN A 586 -57.20 -4.48 -41.85
N VAL A 587 -57.79 -3.60 -41.03
CA VAL A 587 -59.20 -3.22 -41.17
C VAL A 587 -59.44 -2.52 -42.50
N GLU A 588 -58.59 -1.57 -42.87
CA GLU A 588 -58.72 -0.84 -44.13
C GLU A 588 -58.50 -1.75 -45.35
N LEU A 589 -57.52 -2.65 -45.29
CA LEU A 589 -57.31 -3.69 -46.30
C LEU A 589 -58.56 -4.56 -46.47
N SER A 590 -59.16 -5.01 -45.36
CA SER A 590 -60.37 -5.84 -45.39
C SER A 590 -61.55 -5.10 -46.06
N LYS A 591 -61.73 -3.80 -45.76
CA LYS A 591 -62.75 -2.97 -46.42
C LYS A 591 -62.50 -2.84 -47.92
N LEU A 592 -61.26 -2.58 -48.33
CA LEU A 592 -60.87 -2.47 -49.74
C LEU A 592 -61.08 -3.80 -50.48
N GLU A 593 -60.75 -4.92 -49.85
CA GLU A 593 -61.01 -6.26 -50.39
C GLU A 593 -62.51 -6.51 -50.58
N ILE A 594 -63.36 -6.14 -49.61
CA ILE A 594 -64.82 -6.25 -49.73
C ILE A 594 -65.35 -5.37 -50.87
N ILE A 595 -64.91 -4.12 -50.96
CA ILE A 595 -65.31 -3.19 -52.03
C ILE A 595 -64.92 -3.74 -53.40
N LEU A 596 -63.70 -4.25 -53.53
CA LEU A 596 -63.20 -4.84 -54.78
C LEU A 596 -64.00 -6.09 -55.16
N ALA A 597 -64.22 -7.00 -54.20
CA ALA A 597 -65.02 -8.20 -54.39
C ALA A 597 -66.43 -7.88 -54.90
N ASN A 598 -67.10 -6.89 -54.30
CA ASN A 598 -68.44 -6.45 -54.72
C ASN A 598 -68.44 -5.83 -56.12
N ARG A 599 -67.44 -5.00 -56.46
CA ARG A 599 -67.30 -4.44 -57.81
C ARG A 599 -67.07 -5.52 -58.87
N VAL A 600 -66.27 -6.54 -58.57
CA VAL A 600 -66.02 -7.67 -59.47
C VAL A 600 -67.28 -8.50 -59.65
N LYS A 601 -68.02 -8.79 -58.57
CA LYS A 601 -69.32 -9.50 -58.61
C LYS A 601 -70.35 -8.77 -59.47
N LEU A 602 -70.52 -7.47 -59.26
CA LEU A 602 -71.43 -6.62 -60.07
C LEU A 602 -71.05 -6.62 -61.55
N ARG A 603 -69.76 -6.46 -61.87
CA ARG A 603 -69.28 -6.48 -63.27
C ARG A 603 -69.54 -7.83 -63.97
N LYS A 604 -69.49 -8.93 -63.22
CA LYS A 604 -69.65 -10.29 -63.74
C LYS A 604 -71.06 -10.85 -63.59
N GLY A 605 -72.02 -10.07 -63.08
CA GLY A 605 -73.42 -10.49 -62.93
C GLY A 605 -73.66 -11.55 -61.86
N ILE A 606 -72.81 -11.60 -60.81
CA ILE A 606 -72.86 -12.63 -59.76
C ILE A 606 -73.55 -12.07 -58.52
N SER A 607 -74.65 -12.68 -58.09
CA SER A 607 -75.44 -12.26 -56.92
C SER A 607 -75.07 -12.94 -55.60
N ASN A 608 -74.46 -14.14 -55.65
CA ASN A 608 -74.17 -14.91 -54.44
C ASN A 608 -72.83 -14.51 -53.76
N SER A 609 -72.83 -14.54 -52.43
CA SER A 609 -71.65 -14.28 -51.60
C SER A 609 -70.57 -15.34 -51.80
N ASP A 610 -71.00 -16.60 -51.84
CA ASP A 610 -70.16 -17.79 -51.75
C ASP A 610 -70.21 -18.58 -53.05
N VAL A 611 -69.30 -18.25 -53.95
CA VAL A 611 -69.19 -18.92 -55.26
C VAL A 611 -67.97 -19.80 -55.26
N GLN A 612 -68.16 -21.09 -55.53
CA GLN A 612 -67.08 -22.03 -55.76
C GLN A 612 -66.73 -22.07 -57.24
N CYS A 613 -65.43 -22.18 -57.54
CA CYS A 613 -64.98 -22.44 -58.89
C CYS A 613 -65.50 -23.79 -59.35
N THR A 614 -66.19 -23.81 -60.48
CA THR A 614 -66.80 -25.04 -61.03
C THR A 614 -65.76 -26.11 -61.39
N VAL A 615 -64.49 -25.74 -61.58
CA VAL A 615 -63.39 -26.67 -61.94
C VAL A 615 -62.64 -27.19 -60.72
N CYS A 616 -62.29 -26.33 -59.76
CA CYS A 616 -61.45 -26.73 -58.62
C CYS A 616 -62.21 -26.82 -57.29
N HIS A 617 -63.50 -26.51 -57.28
CA HIS A 617 -64.40 -26.52 -56.11
C HIS A 617 -63.96 -25.67 -54.91
N LYS A 618 -62.90 -24.86 -55.05
CA LYS A 618 -62.48 -23.89 -54.04
C LYS A 618 -63.34 -22.63 -54.11
N TYR A 619 -63.65 -22.06 -52.95
CA TYR A 619 -64.29 -20.75 -52.85
C TYR A 619 -63.44 -19.67 -53.54
N ILE A 620 -64.11 -18.81 -54.31
CA ILE A 620 -63.47 -17.73 -55.05
C ILE A 620 -63.31 -16.51 -54.14
N ASN A 621 -62.08 -16.13 -53.85
CA ASN A 621 -61.80 -14.81 -53.29
C ASN A 621 -61.80 -13.78 -54.43
N PHE A 622 -62.93 -13.09 -54.61
CA PHE A 622 -63.13 -12.11 -55.68
C PHE A 622 -62.21 -10.88 -55.60
N ALA A 623 -61.57 -10.61 -54.46
CA ALA A 623 -60.60 -9.53 -54.31
C ALA A 623 -59.20 -9.92 -54.81
N LYS A 624 -58.86 -11.23 -54.78
CA LYS A 624 -57.51 -11.73 -55.08
C LYS A 624 -57.44 -12.55 -56.37
N ALA A 625 -58.52 -13.25 -56.73
CA ALA A 625 -58.52 -14.18 -57.83
C ALA A 625 -58.98 -13.52 -59.14
N LYS A 626 -58.28 -13.81 -60.24
CA LYS A 626 -58.78 -13.53 -61.60
C LYS A 626 -59.86 -14.56 -61.93
N ILE A 627 -60.96 -14.10 -62.52
CA ILE A 627 -62.11 -14.96 -62.80
C ILE A 627 -62.65 -14.77 -64.22
N ILE A 628 -63.19 -15.87 -64.74
CA ILE A 628 -64.00 -15.88 -65.95
C ILE A 628 -65.37 -16.47 -65.62
N THR A 629 -66.41 -15.86 -66.17
CA THR A 629 -67.80 -16.26 -65.95
C THR A 629 -68.39 -16.60 -67.31
N CYS A 630 -69.00 -17.77 -67.45
CA CYS A 630 -69.64 -18.15 -68.70
C CYS A 630 -70.93 -17.32 -68.87
N PRO A 631 -71.09 -16.53 -69.95
CA PRO A 631 -72.27 -15.70 -70.15
C PRO A 631 -73.55 -16.52 -70.43
N PHE A 632 -73.43 -17.80 -70.78
CA PHE A 632 -74.57 -18.67 -71.11
C PHE A 632 -75.11 -19.48 -69.92
N CYS A 633 -74.23 -20.06 -69.10
CA CYS A 633 -74.64 -20.89 -67.96
C CYS A 633 -74.42 -20.24 -66.58
N GLY A 634 -73.79 -19.06 -66.52
CA GLY A 634 -73.52 -18.34 -65.27
C GLY A 634 -72.43 -18.95 -64.39
N SER A 635 -71.87 -20.10 -64.76
CA SER A 635 -70.79 -20.76 -64.02
C SER A 635 -69.53 -19.90 -63.95
N THR A 636 -68.94 -19.79 -62.76
CA THR A 636 -67.74 -18.99 -62.49
C THR A 636 -66.52 -19.90 -62.31
N TYR A 637 -65.39 -19.48 -62.85
CA TYR A 637 -64.13 -20.22 -62.84
C TYR A 637 -62.98 -19.32 -62.38
N HIS A 638 -62.02 -19.91 -61.65
CA HIS A 638 -60.69 -19.32 -61.51
C HIS A 638 -60.04 -19.24 -62.89
N TYR A 639 -59.58 -18.06 -63.27
CA TYR A 639 -58.81 -17.87 -64.50
C TYR A 639 -57.36 -18.25 -64.20
N LEU A 640 -56.90 -19.33 -64.84
CA LEU A 640 -55.51 -19.80 -64.76
C LEU A 640 -54.55 -18.78 -65.36
#